data_AF-A0A094AMX3-F1
#
_entry.id   AF-A0A094AMX3-F1
#
_cell.length_a   1.000
_cell.length_b   1.000
_cell.length_c   1.000
_cell.angle_alpha   90.00
_cell.angle_beta   90.00
_cell.angle_gamma   90.00
#
_symmetry.space_group_name_H-M   'P 1'
#
loop_
_entity.id
_entity.type
_entity.pdbx_description
1 polymer ?
#
loop_
_entity_poly.entity_id
_entity_poly.type
_entity_poly.pdbx_seq_one_letter_code
_entity_poly.pdbx_strand_id
1 'polypeptide(L)'
;MASKTKDGDVLLAFSGKWVTWAHTFTAYAAFISALIVGVSLHYHKIVKNEHYGYPHEWFPSVSATIGDRYPERSFFMFFIAITSGPRFALVGLWYLLTARPGQQLPKFVAIVGLFRTITCGGWTYVTSTDDHDWHDIFMISYLVATLPWTLGCLALSPPNPTTIKYRKIFGGAFFGTIVPLVYFFIQHKVHKVAGAYTTYAFFEWSLVLLDVAFDAVTMLDFDSFEVVIKDVTGASKGQPRKDSGVEMEKDKPVVAPVVQVLNQPFLWSDAVDAAAEVYHGFVFWSMLTSLGLCVWYFPLWNMGISGYEILVMVTVTPALLSNHAIRRLVVGNLRLVHLLSLSGLVAYKFELPEARLFAVGLGVAFSCLAWAATWTTTAFQPTQLETKITAWALGLILHSVVKFAWQTSNPIWPIVNASNGGYNLTGLVLAILAVLRTTRNGTNGTSSPIERKAQGSSVLAAFGIGGLFFALHSLLSDSSTMILWVWSGFPVSGPLAAPHGAVTIAAMCGGLVLGLFYPHIARSWTFYGLGCVGAALLTARADWTGYGGALLLTVYLLAFSVPMLGAAAKRSPATVFGLGFLVYNFVVLFHVWVVAYAFVPGGPLVRERTDWVMSTTMLFIGCGVFTISPPSNGGAKSYTYTPPAPRQRAHTLSVVGFLQLLAVCVAYMRFPTFDYTPYHAPQKLITAGIWTVHFSLDNDMWSSEYRIRDALRDLELDVVGLLESDLQRVIMGNRDTTQFLAEELGMYVDYGPGPNKHTWGAALLSKFPIVESEHHLLPSPVGELAPAIKATLDVYGTLVDVFVFHSGQEEDVEDRKLQSEYLAALMGRSQRPAILLAYLVTKPLMGNYNTYVSETSGMRDIDETDWDRWCQYILYKNLRRVGYARVSRGTITDTEIQVGKFLVGRKRVGGGDGEGDGGGDGNGGGDNGGGSGGGW
;
A
#
# COMPACT_ATOMS: atom_id res chain seq x y z
N MET A 1 59.82 -25.01 -1.48
CA MET A 1 59.00 -25.79 -2.43
C MET A 1 58.15 -24.81 -3.22
N ALA A 2 58.36 -24.68 -4.53
CA ALA A 2 57.55 -23.81 -5.38
C ALA A 2 56.16 -24.42 -5.55
N SER A 3 55.10 -23.68 -5.19
CA SER A 3 53.72 -24.14 -5.39
C SER A 3 53.41 -24.13 -6.87
N LYS A 4 52.96 -25.27 -7.41
CA LYS A 4 52.35 -25.36 -8.74
C LYS A 4 51.11 -24.46 -8.77
N THR A 5 51.23 -23.25 -9.29
CA THR A 5 50.09 -22.39 -9.62
C THR A 5 49.37 -23.04 -10.80
N LYS A 6 48.15 -23.53 -10.56
CA LYS A 6 47.22 -23.91 -11.63
C LYS A 6 46.77 -22.62 -12.33
N ASP A 7 46.91 -22.56 -13.64
CA ASP A 7 46.42 -21.46 -14.47
C ASP A 7 44.89 -21.49 -14.51
N GLY A 8 44.25 -20.82 -13.55
CA GLY A 8 42.82 -20.51 -13.57
C GLY A 8 42.56 -19.14 -14.21
N ASP A 9 41.37 -18.97 -14.79
CA ASP A 9 40.96 -17.70 -15.41
C ASP A 9 40.87 -16.59 -14.36
N VAL A 10 41.40 -15.41 -14.70
CA VAL A 10 41.32 -14.22 -13.85
C VAL A 10 39.92 -13.62 -13.97
N LEU A 11 39.18 -13.57 -12.86
CA LEU A 11 37.84 -12.97 -12.79
C LEU A 11 37.89 -11.47 -12.54
N LEU A 12 38.83 -11.04 -11.70
CA LEU A 12 39.01 -9.64 -11.32
C LEU A 12 40.48 -9.44 -10.93
N ALA A 13 41.10 -8.39 -11.46
CA ALA A 13 42.42 -7.93 -11.04
C ALA A 13 42.35 -6.43 -10.74
N PHE A 14 42.86 -6.02 -9.59
CA PHE A 14 42.94 -4.61 -9.23
C PHE A 14 44.17 -4.34 -8.36
N SER A 15 44.69 -3.11 -8.44
CA SER A 15 45.83 -2.68 -7.62
C SER A 15 45.48 -2.68 -6.13
N GLY A 16 46.39 -3.15 -5.28
CA GLY A 16 46.25 -3.11 -3.82
C GLY A 16 45.99 -1.71 -3.26
N LYS A 17 46.37 -0.66 -4.01
CA LYS A 17 46.04 0.75 -3.70
C LYS A 17 44.56 1.00 -3.44
N TRP A 18 43.66 0.30 -4.14
CA TRP A 18 42.22 0.49 -3.99
C TRP A 18 41.72 0.08 -2.62
N VAL A 19 42.39 -0.85 -1.94
CA VAL A 19 42.07 -1.22 -0.54
C VAL A 19 42.35 -0.06 0.39
N THR A 20 43.50 0.60 0.24
CA THR A 20 43.84 1.79 1.04
C THR A 20 42.95 2.97 0.72
N TRP A 21 42.61 3.20 -0.56
CA TRP A 21 41.65 4.24 -0.95
C TRP A 21 40.27 4.01 -0.34
N ALA A 22 39.75 2.78 -0.43
CA ALA A 22 38.46 2.43 0.16
C ALA A 22 38.48 2.67 1.67
N HIS A 23 39.48 2.14 2.39
CA HIS A 23 39.65 2.36 3.84
C HIS A 23 39.68 3.85 4.19
N THR A 24 40.54 4.63 3.53
CA THR A 24 40.77 6.04 3.86
C THR A 24 39.53 6.88 3.57
N PHE A 25 38.90 6.66 2.41
CA PHE A 25 37.69 7.38 2.02
C PHE A 25 36.53 7.08 2.97
N THR A 26 36.25 5.80 3.26
CA THR A 26 35.10 5.44 4.11
C THR A 26 35.33 5.81 5.57
N ALA A 27 36.58 5.73 6.06
CA ALA A 27 36.94 6.19 7.40
C ALA A 27 36.71 7.71 7.55
N TYR A 28 37.21 8.53 6.62
CA TYR A 28 36.95 9.97 6.68
C TYR A 28 35.48 10.32 6.44
N ALA A 29 34.78 9.60 5.55
CA ALA A 29 33.35 9.80 5.35
C ALA A 29 32.54 9.55 6.63
N ALA A 30 32.90 8.55 7.44
CA ALA A 30 32.28 8.31 8.74
C ALA A 30 32.34 9.54 9.65
N PHE A 31 33.54 10.08 9.89
CA PHE A 31 33.71 11.21 10.79
C PHE A 31 33.15 12.52 10.23
N ILE A 32 33.35 12.80 8.93
CA ILE A 32 32.88 14.05 8.30
C ILE A 32 31.35 14.06 8.20
N SER A 33 30.72 12.94 7.80
CA SER A 33 29.25 12.89 7.72
C SER A 33 28.60 13.03 9.08
N ALA A 34 29.14 12.39 10.12
CA ALA A 34 28.66 12.54 11.49
C ALA A 34 28.77 14.00 11.96
N LEU A 35 29.90 14.67 11.68
CA LEU A 35 30.08 16.08 12.03
C LEU A 35 29.09 17.00 11.30
N ILE A 36 28.91 16.83 10.00
CA ILE A 36 27.97 17.64 9.20
C ILE A 36 26.54 17.47 9.72
N VAL A 37 26.10 16.22 9.92
CA VAL A 37 24.75 15.91 10.39
C VAL A 37 24.56 16.42 11.83
N GLY A 38 25.51 16.15 12.72
CA GLY A 38 25.45 16.57 14.12
C GLY A 38 25.44 18.09 14.29
N VAL A 39 26.27 18.82 13.53
CA VAL A 39 26.24 20.29 13.53
C VAL A 39 24.93 20.81 12.93
N SER A 40 24.37 20.17 11.91
CA SER A 40 23.12 20.63 11.28
C SER A 40 21.88 20.44 12.15
N LEU A 41 21.83 19.38 12.97
CA LEU A 41 20.63 18.99 13.72
C LEU A 41 20.75 19.24 15.24
N HIS A 42 21.95 19.05 15.80
CA HIS A 42 22.16 18.96 17.25
C HIS A 42 23.29 19.85 17.78
N TYR A 43 23.70 20.90 17.05
CA TYR A 43 24.84 21.77 17.39
C TYR A 43 24.97 22.12 18.89
N HIS A 44 23.97 22.79 19.49
CA HIS A 44 24.02 23.20 20.90
C HIS A 44 24.11 22.03 21.88
N LYS A 45 23.68 20.83 21.49
CA LYS A 45 23.72 19.63 22.31
C LYS A 45 25.10 18.97 22.26
N ILE A 46 25.73 18.92 21.09
CA ILE A 46 27.02 18.24 20.89
C ILE A 46 28.24 19.09 21.28
N VAL A 47 28.11 20.42 21.36
CA VAL A 47 29.18 21.32 21.84
C VAL A 47 29.18 21.51 23.36
N LYS A 48 28.21 20.94 24.07
CA LYS A 48 28.04 21.10 25.51
C LYS A 48 28.88 20.07 26.26
N ASN A 49 29.62 20.51 27.27
CA ASN A 49 30.29 19.63 28.24
C ASN A 49 29.57 19.64 29.62
N GLU A 50 30.16 19.00 30.62
CA GLU A 50 29.59 18.89 31.98
C GLU A 50 29.41 20.23 32.72
N HIS A 51 30.10 21.30 32.30
CA HIS A 51 30.18 22.57 33.02
C HIS A 51 29.76 23.79 32.18
N TYR A 52 30.04 23.76 30.87
CA TYR A 52 29.85 24.86 29.94
C TYR A 52 29.22 24.37 28.62
N GLY A 53 28.56 25.29 27.93
CA GLY A 53 28.11 25.10 26.56
C GLY A 53 28.33 26.37 25.75
N TYR A 54 27.68 26.47 24.61
CA TYR A 54 27.71 27.68 23.78
C TYR A 54 27.33 28.92 24.61
N PRO A 55 28.05 30.06 24.51
CA PRO A 55 29.08 30.39 23.52
C PRO A 55 30.52 30.05 23.91
N HIS A 56 30.78 29.60 25.15
CA HIS A 56 32.14 29.31 25.61
C HIS A 56 32.72 28.08 24.93
N GLU A 57 31.88 27.06 24.73
CA GLU A 57 32.21 25.86 23.96
C GLU A 57 31.45 25.89 22.63
N TRP A 58 32.18 25.82 21.53
CA TRP A 58 31.62 26.08 20.19
C TRP A 58 32.06 25.05 19.13
N PHE A 59 32.95 24.11 19.46
CA PHE A 59 33.31 22.99 18.60
C PHE A 59 33.14 21.65 19.34
N PRO A 60 32.46 20.66 18.75
CA PRO A 60 32.12 19.41 19.44
C PRO A 60 33.30 18.43 19.46
N SER A 61 33.41 17.64 20.53
CA SER A 61 34.37 16.53 20.59
C SER A 61 33.96 15.38 19.67
N VAL A 62 34.90 14.51 19.33
CA VAL A 62 34.66 13.33 18.49
C VAL A 62 33.62 12.43 19.14
N SER A 63 33.78 12.10 20.43
CA SER A 63 32.85 11.22 21.15
C SER A 63 31.42 11.75 21.17
N ALA A 64 31.22 13.05 21.42
CA ALA A 64 29.90 13.68 21.40
C ALA A 64 29.27 13.66 19.99
N THR A 65 30.10 13.79 18.94
CA THR A 65 29.65 13.82 17.54
C THR A 65 29.20 12.45 17.03
N ILE A 66 29.81 11.36 17.51
CA ILE A 66 29.58 10.02 16.96
C ILE A 66 28.73 9.12 17.88
N GLY A 67 28.62 9.44 19.18
CA GLY A 67 28.01 8.57 20.19
C GLY A 67 26.63 8.99 20.65
N ASP A 68 26.35 10.29 20.75
CA ASP A 68 25.29 10.75 21.65
C ASP A 68 23.88 10.73 21.06
N ARG A 69 23.74 10.85 19.73
CA ARG A 69 22.45 11.23 19.11
C ARG A 69 22.21 10.58 17.75
N TYR A 70 20.92 10.29 17.50
CA TYR A 70 20.40 9.96 16.18
C TYR A 70 20.00 11.24 15.44
N PRO A 71 20.29 11.40 14.13
CA PRO A 71 20.81 10.39 13.20
C PRO A 71 22.34 10.36 12.97
N GLU A 72 23.12 11.31 13.48
CA GLU A 72 24.57 11.40 13.24
C GLU A 72 25.35 10.15 13.64
N ARG A 73 24.99 9.52 14.77
CA ARG A 73 25.53 8.21 15.20
C ARG A 73 25.32 7.13 14.14
N SER A 74 24.13 7.08 13.53
CA SER A 74 23.81 6.06 12.52
C SER A 74 24.63 6.25 11.24
N PHE A 75 24.88 7.50 10.83
CA PHE A 75 25.78 7.81 9.71
C PHE A 75 27.21 7.36 10.01
N PHE A 76 27.74 7.68 11.19
CA PHE A 76 29.05 7.22 11.63
C PHE A 76 29.16 5.69 11.58
N MET A 77 28.26 4.98 12.27
CA MET A 77 28.27 3.52 12.37
C MET A 77 28.13 2.84 11.00
N PHE A 78 27.32 3.39 10.09
CA PHE A 78 27.18 2.85 8.74
C PHE A 78 28.49 2.91 7.95
N PHE A 79 29.16 4.06 7.92
CA PHE A 79 30.43 4.20 7.20
C PHE A 79 31.59 3.47 7.89
N ILE A 80 31.60 3.35 9.22
CA ILE A 80 32.54 2.50 9.95
C ILE A 80 32.31 1.01 9.63
N ALA A 81 31.05 0.57 9.53
CA ALA A 81 30.72 -0.79 9.09
C ALA A 81 31.35 -1.09 7.72
N ILE A 82 31.20 -0.16 6.77
CA ILE A 82 31.80 -0.28 5.43
C ILE A 82 33.33 -0.29 5.51
N THR A 83 33.92 0.54 6.39
CA THR A 83 35.38 0.62 6.59
C THR A 83 35.99 -0.68 7.12
N SER A 84 35.21 -1.51 7.84
CA SER A 84 35.69 -2.77 8.43
C SER A 84 36.34 -3.71 7.39
N GLY A 85 35.69 -3.92 6.25
CA GLY A 85 36.19 -4.79 5.18
C GLY A 85 37.55 -4.35 4.63
N PRO A 86 37.67 -3.10 4.09
CA PRO A 86 38.93 -2.52 3.67
C PRO A 86 39.99 -2.49 4.78
N ARG A 87 39.60 -2.31 6.04
CA ARG A 87 40.54 -2.30 7.18
C ARG A 87 41.19 -3.66 7.39
N PHE A 88 40.40 -4.73 7.46
CA PHE A 88 40.95 -6.09 7.61
C PHE A 88 41.79 -6.47 6.38
N ALA A 89 41.36 -6.08 5.18
CA ALA A 89 42.12 -6.28 3.96
C ALA A 89 43.47 -5.53 3.98
N LEU A 90 43.51 -4.29 4.48
CA LEU A 90 44.74 -3.51 4.64
C LEU A 90 45.73 -4.21 5.57
N VAL A 91 45.28 -4.69 6.74
CA VAL A 91 46.14 -5.45 7.67
C VAL A 91 46.65 -6.75 7.03
N GLY A 92 45.78 -7.46 6.31
CA GLY A 92 46.14 -8.68 5.59
C GLY A 92 47.18 -8.45 4.49
N LEU A 93 46.98 -7.43 3.65
CA LEU A 93 47.95 -7.03 2.61
C LEU A 93 49.27 -6.57 3.23
N TRP A 94 49.22 -5.84 4.34
CA TRP A 94 50.44 -5.43 5.06
C TRP A 94 51.25 -6.62 5.56
N TYR A 95 50.59 -7.65 6.10
CA TYR A 95 51.24 -8.90 6.49
C TYR A 95 51.87 -9.60 5.28
N LEU A 96 51.13 -9.72 4.17
CA LEU A 96 51.64 -10.37 2.95
C LEU A 96 52.85 -9.63 2.37
N LEU A 97 52.89 -8.29 2.45
CA LEU A 97 54.03 -7.49 2.00
C LEU A 97 55.30 -7.74 2.82
N THR A 98 55.12 -7.92 4.12
CA THR A 98 56.22 -7.93 5.09
C THR A 98 56.64 -9.33 5.50
N ALA A 99 55.83 -10.35 5.22
CA ALA A 99 56.10 -11.74 5.57
C ALA A 99 57.39 -12.26 4.91
N ARG A 100 58.34 -12.71 5.73
CA ARG A 100 59.60 -13.33 5.28
C ARG A 100 59.80 -14.67 6.01
N PRO A 101 60.35 -15.70 5.33
CA PRO A 101 60.66 -16.98 5.99
C PRO A 101 61.57 -16.78 7.21
N GLY A 102 61.21 -17.40 8.35
CA GLY A 102 62.01 -17.34 9.59
C GLY A 102 61.85 -16.08 10.45
N GLN A 103 61.11 -15.06 10.01
CA GLN A 103 60.90 -13.82 10.80
C GLN A 103 59.54 -13.83 11.53
N GLN A 104 59.53 -13.45 12.81
CA GLN A 104 58.31 -13.39 13.63
C GLN A 104 57.70 -11.98 13.73
N LEU A 105 58.48 -10.93 13.47
CA LEU A 105 58.01 -9.54 13.58
C LEU A 105 56.80 -9.22 12.67
N PRO A 106 56.74 -9.63 11.39
CA PRO A 106 55.55 -9.42 10.55
C PRO A 106 54.28 -10.06 11.11
N LYS A 107 54.39 -11.25 11.71
CA LYS A 107 53.25 -11.94 12.34
C LYS A 107 52.77 -11.20 13.57
N PHE A 108 53.71 -10.74 14.41
CA PHE A 108 53.38 -9.93 15.58
C PHE A 108 52.64 -8.64 15.18
N VAL A 109 53.15 -7.90 14.18
CA VAL A 109 52.52 -6.67 13.69
C VAL A 109 51.13 -6.94 13.11
N ALA A 110 50.94 -8.05 12.40
CA ALA A 110 49.63 -8.45 11.89
C ALA A 110 48.62 -8.73 13.03
N ILE A 111 49.04 -9.45 14.08
CA ILE A 111 48.20 -9.71 15.26
C ILE A 111 47.84 -8.40 15.97
N VAL A 112 48.81 -7.51 16.17
CA VAL A 112 48.57 -6.18 16.74
C VAL A 112 47.60 -5.37 15.88
N GLY A 113 47.73 -5.41 14.54
CA GLY A 113 46.82 -4.73 13.62
C GLY A 113 45.39 -5.28 13.65
N LEU A 114 45.23 -6.60 13.78
CA LEU A 114 43.92 -7.23 13.96
C LEU A 114 43.30 -6.85 15.30
N PHE A 115 44.06 -6.93 16.40
CA PHE A 115 43.62 -6.53 17.72
C PHE A 115 43.20 -5.06 17.75
N ARG A 116 43.99 -4.18 17.14
CA ARG A 116 43.67 -2.76 16.96
C ARG A 116 42.39 -2.56 16.14
N THR A 117 42.17 -3.35 15.10
CA THR A 117 40.94 -3.26 14.30
C THR A 117 39.70 -3.69 15.09
N ILE A 118 39.80 -4.77 15.86
CA ILE A 118 38.69 -5.28 16.69
C ILE A 118 38.35 -4.29 17.82
N THR A 119 39.36 -3.78 18.51
CA THR A 119 39.18 -2.78 19.58
C THR A 119 38.60 -1.47 19.05
N CYS A 120 38.95 -1.07 17.81
CA CYS A 120 38.28 0.03 17.12
C CYS A 120 36.78 -0.22 16.90
N GLY A 121 36.41 -1.40 16.42
CA GLY A 121 35.00 -1.82 16.34
C GLY A 121 34.29 -1.77 17.70
N GLY A 122 35.01 -2.18 18.77
CA GLY A 122 34.51 -2.13 20.14
C GLY A 122 34.05 -0.75 20.57
N TRP A 123 34.94 0.27 20.56
CA TRP A 123 34.58 1.61 21.04
C TRP A 123 33.69 2.40 20.07
N THR A 124 33.62 1.99 18.80
CA THR A 124 32.73 2.62 17.80
C THR A 124 31.28 2.14 17.88
N TYR A 125 31.05 0.88 18.28
CA TYR A 125 29.69 0.32 18.43
C TYR A 125 29.18 0.33 19.88
N VAL A 126 30.07 0.19 20.86
CA VAL A 126 29.79 0.44 22.27
C VAL A 126 30.11 1.90 22.53
N THR A 127 29.11 2.77 22.42
CA THR A 127 29.32 4.21 22.59
C THR A 127 29.44 4.57 24.07
N SER A 128 30.07 5.72 24.39
CA SER A 128 30.18 6.22 25.76
C SER A 128 28.83 6.45 26.45
N THR A 129 27.75 6.64 25.66
CA THR A 129 26.38 6.73 26.18
C THR A 129 25.74 5.38 26.48
N ASP A 130 26.18 4.30 25.83
CA ASP A 130 25.59 2.97 26.03
C ASP A 130 26.25 2.25 27.21
N ASP A 131 27.59 2.24 27.27
CA ASP A 131 28.39 1.64 28.33
C ASP A 131 29.77 2.29 28.40
N HIS A 132 29.97 3.16 29.39
CA HIS A 132 31.18 3.97 29.54
C HIS A 132 32.43 3.12 29.83
N ASP A 133 32.31 2.06 30.63
CA ASP A 133 33.45 1.25 31.07
C ASP A 133 34.01 0.42 29.91
N TRP A 134 33.13 -0.26 29.16
CA TRP A 134 33.55 -1.03 28.00
C TRP A 134 34.06 -0.13 26.87
N HIS A 135 33.45 1.04 26.66
CA HIS A 135 33.92 2.04 25.69
C HIS A 135 35.37 2.43 25.96
N ASP A 136 35.69 2.81 27.21
CA ASP A 136 37.04 3.23 27.60
C ASP A 136 38.06 2.09 27.51
N ILE A 137 37.69 0.86 27.91
CA ILE A 137 38.56 -0.32 27.78
C ILE A 137 38.96 -0.53 26.32
N PHE A 138 37.99 -0.47 25.39
CA PHE A 138 38.26 -0.64 23.96
C PHE A 138 39.09 0.52 23.38
N MET A 139 38.79 1.76 23.76
CA MET A 139 39.52 2.94 23.31
C MET A 139 40.98 2.93 23.80
N ILE A 140 41.22 2.67 25.08
CA ILE A 140 42.57 2.59 25.66
C ILE A 140 43.34 1.43 25.01
N SER A 141 42.71 0.25 24.86
CA SER A 141 43.33 -0.89 24.21
C SER A 141 43.76 -0.58 22.78
N TYR A 142 42.93 0.16 22.04
CA TYR A 142 43.24 0.64 20.70
C TYR A 142 44.44 1.61 20.68
N LEU A 143 44.45 2.61 21.57
CA LEU A 143 45.54 3.59 21.68
C LEU A 143 46.86 2.92 22.07
N VAL A 144 46.85 2.00 23.04
CA VAL A 144 48.03 1.23 23.46
C VAL A 144 48.55 0.37 22.30
N ALA A 145 47.65 -0.30 21.56
CA ALA A 145 48.02 -1.10 20.40
C ALA A 145 48.53 -0.26 19.21
N THR A 146 48.25 1.04 19.18
CA THR A 146 48.70 1.94 18.11
C THR A 146 50.22 2.12 18.14
N LEU A 147 50.87 2.14 19.30
CA LEU A 147 52.33 2.23 19.40
C LEU A 147 53.09 1.06 18.76
N PRO A 148 52.84 -0.21 19.14
CA PRO A 148 53.49 -1.36 18.50
C PRO A 148 53.09 -1.50 17.02
N TRP A 149 51.87 -1.09 16.62
CA TRP A 149 51.48 -1.02 15.21
C TRP A 149 52.36 -0.02 14.44
N THR A 150 52.46 1.23 14.89
CA THR A 150 53.21 2.29 14.23
C THR A 150 54.70 1.98 14.15
N LEU A 151 55.31 1.53 15.25
CA LEU A 151 56.73 1.15 15.28
C LEU A 151 56.98 -0.09 14.41
N GLY A 152 56.09 -1.07 14.45
CA GLY A 152 56.15 -2.26 13.61
C GLY A 152 56.06 -1.94 12.12
N CYS A 153 55.13 -1.08 11.73
CA CYS A 153 55.01 -0.60 10.35
C CYS A 153 56.25 0.18 9.90
N LEU A 154 56.82 1.04 10.76
CA LEU A 154 58.07 1.76 10.45
C LEU A 154 59.27 0.82 10.28
N ALA A 155 59.39 -0.20 11.15
CA ALA A 155 60.49 -1.16 11.11
C ALA A 155 60.42 -2.10 9.90
N LEU A 156 59.21 -2.48 9.47
CA LEU A 156 58.98 -3.40 8.36
C LEU A 156 58.78 -2.70 7.01
N SER A 157 58.71 -1.37 6.99
CA SER A 157 58.51 -0.58 5.77
C SER A 157 59.55 -0.94 4.70
N PRO A 158 59.14 -1.15 3.43
CA PRO A 158 60.08 -1.22 2.32
C PRO A 158 60.95 0.06 2.26
N PRO A 159 62.17 -0.01 1.67
CA PRO A 159 63.09 1.12 1.58
C PRO A 159 62.59 2.17 0.57
N ASN A 160 61.51 2.87 0.90
CA ASN A 160 60.95 3.99 0.15
C ASN A 160 61.09 5.26 1.01
N PRO A 161 61.98 6.21 0.63
CA PRO A 161 62.22 7.43 1.39
C PRO A 161 60.95 8.26 1.64
N THR A 162 60.03 8.28 0.67
CA THR A 162 58.79 9.05 0.74
C THR A 162 57.81 8.42 1.74
N THR A 163 57.59 7.11 1.67
CA THR A 163 56.74 6.36 2.62
C THR A 163 57.25 6.54 4.05
N ILE A 164 58.55 6.33 4.28
CA ILE A 164 59.15 6.43 5.62
C ILE A 164 59.05 7.86 6.15
N LYS A 165 59.27 8.88 5.31
CA LYS A 165 59.11 10.29 5.69
C LYS A 165 57.69 10.56 6.18
N TYR A 166 56.65 10.20 5.42
CA TYR A 166 55.26 10.47 5.81
C TYR A 166 54.83 9.67 7.05
N ARG A 167 55.23 8.39 7.19
CA ARG A 167 54.97 7.62 8.41
C ARG A 167 55.62 8.24 9.65
N LYS A 168 56.84 8.74 9.54
CA LYS A 168 57.51 9.46 10.65
C LYS A 168 56.78 10.76 10.99
N ILE A 169 56.34 11.51 9.99
CA ILE A 169 55.57 12.74 10.19
C ILE A 169 54.23 12.44 10.86
N PHE A 170 53.40 11.57 10.29
CA PHE A 170 52.06 11.30 10.83
C PHE A 170 52.11 10.55 12.15
N GLY A 171 52.95 9.51 12.28
CA GLY A 171 53.12 8.79 13.54
C GLY A 171 53.72 9.68 14.64
N GLY A 172 54.75 10.47 14.31
CA GLY A 172 55.35 11.42 15.23
C GLY A 172 54.38 12.52 15.65
N ALA A 173 53.60 13.07 14.71
CA ALA A 173 52.57 14.06 15.01
C ALA A 173 51.43 13.47 15.84
N PHE A 174 51.02 12.21 15.60
CA PHE A 174 50.00 11.53 16.39
C PHE A 174 50.43 11.46 17.87
N PHE A 175 51.60 10.87 18.16
CA PHE A 175 52.08 10.79 19.54
C PHE A 175 52.42 12.17 20.13
N GLY A 176 52.91 13.11 19.32
CA GLY A 176 53.16 14.49 19.74
C GLY A 176 51.88 15.24 20.14
N THR A 177 50.75 14.97 19.46
CA THR A 177 49.44 15.57 19.73
C THR A 177 48.82 15.09 21.04
N ILE A 178 49.21 13.92 21.54
CA ILE A 178 48.75 13.41 22.84
C ILE A 178 49.16 14.35 23.99
N VAL A 179 50.33 14.99 23.93
CA VAL A 179 50.81 15.89 24.99
C VAL A 179 49.89 17.10 25.21
N PRO A 180 49.59 17.95 24.19
CA PRO A 180 48.64 19.03 24.35
C PRO A 180 47.20 18.52 24.57
N LEU A 181 46.81 17.38 24.01
CA LEU A 181 45.50 16.77 24.30
C LEU A 181 45.32 16.51 25.80
N VAL A 182 46.29 15.84 26.44
CA VAL A 182 46.23 15.53 27.89
C VAL A 182 46.25 16.82 28.72
N TYR A 183 47.05 17.81 28.33
CA TYR A 183 47.05 19.11 28.99
C TYR A 183 45.67 19.77 28.97
N PHE A 184 45.03 19.89 27.80
CA PHE A 184 43.69 20.47 27.67
C PHE A 184 42.59 19.56 28.22
N PHE A 185 42.83 18.24 28.31
CA PHE A 185 41.98 17.31 29.05
C PHE A 185 41.89 17.69 30.53
N ILE A 186 43.05 17.91 31.16
CA ILE A 186 43.15 18.33 32.57
C ILE A 186 42.56 19.73 32.76
N GLN A 187 42.81 20.67 31.84
CA GLN A 187 42.25 22.02 31.92
C GLN A 187 40.72 22.03 31.90
N HIS A 188 40.08 21.17 31.10
CA HIS A 188 38.62 21.11 31.04
C HIS A 188 38.01 20.25 32.16
N LYS A 189 38.56 19.06 32.47
CA LYS A 189 37.98 18.16 33.49
C LYS A 189 38.29 18.58 34.92
N VAL A 190 39.55 18.96 35.20
CA VAL A 190 40.01 19.22 36.57
C VAL A 190 39.93 20.70 36.90
N HIS A 191 40.49 21.55 36.04
CA HIS A 191 40.55 23.01 36.28
C HIS A 191 39.30 23.77 35.80
N LYS A 192 38.40 23.11 35.06
CA LYS A 192 37.10 23.66 34.63
C LYS A 192 37.23 25.01 33.92
N VAL A 193 38.24 25.15 33.06
CA VAL A 193 38.51 26.37 32.29
C VAL A 193 37.55 26.43 31.09
N ALA A 194 36.82 27.53 30.95
CA ALA A 194 35.91 27.75 29.81
C ALA A 194 36.69 27.81 28.48
N GLY A 195 36.23 27.10 27.44
CA GLY A 195 36.86 27.02 26.12
C GLY A 195 37.99 25.98 26.01
N ALA A 196 38.39 25.36 27.13
CA ALA A 196 39.40 24.31 27.13
C ALA A 196 38.89 23.01 26.46
N TYR A 197 37.58 22.75 26.51
CA TYR A 197 36.98 21.57 25.89
C TYR A 197 36.96 21.67 24.35
N THR A 198 36.66 22.86 23.81
CA THR A 198 36.78 23.15 22.37
C THR A 198 38.22 22.95 21.88
N THR A 199 39.21 23.42 22.65
CA THR A 199 40.62 23.24 22.32
C THR A 199 41.04 21.77 22.39
N TYR A 200 40.57 21.04 23.41
CA TYR A 200 40.71 19.59 23.52
C TYR A 200 40.12 18.87 22.30
N ALA A 201 38.92 19.25 21.87
CA ALA A 201 38.23 18.64 20.73
C ALA A 201 39.07 18.75 19.45
N PHE A 202 39.71 19.89 19.17
CA PHE A 202 40.58 20.02 17.99
C PHE A 202 41.74 19.02 17.99
N PHE A 203 42.34 18.74 19.15
CA PHE A 203 43.40 17.74 19.25
C PHE A 203 42.85 16.31 19.12
N GLU A 204 41.65 16.03 19.63
CA GLU A 204 40.98 14.74 19.47
C GLU A 204 40.66 14.45 17.99
N TRP A 205 40.07 15.42 17.29
CA TRP A 205 39.86 15.35 15.84
C TRP A 205 41.18 15.19 15.08
N SER A 206 42.23 15.89 15.51
CA SER A 206 43.57 15.78 14.89
C SER A 206 44.15 14.37 15.04
N LEU A 207 43.98 13.71 16.18
CA LEU A 207 44.43 12.32 16.38
C LEU A 207 43.75 11.36 15.41
N VAL A 208 42.42 11.48 15.24
CA VAL A 208 41.67 10.66 14.28
C VAL A 208 42.17 10.89 12.86
N LEU A 209 42.36 12.15 12.46
CA LEU A 209 42.83 12.49 11.12
C LEU A 209 44.23 11.94 10.83
N LEU A 210 45.15 12.10 11.79
CA LEU A 210 46.53 11.63 11.70
C LEU A 210 46.62 10.10 11.69
N ASP A 211 45.74 9.44 12.42
CA ASP A 211 45.71 7.99 12.48
C ASP A 211 45.29 7.36 11.15
N VAL A 212 44.18 7.83 10.58
CA VAL A 212 43.72 7.41 9.25
C VAL A 212 44.77 7.77 8.19
N ALA A 213 45.41 8.94 8.30
CA ALA A 213 46.47 9.37 7.40
C ALA A 213 47.72 8.47 7.47
N PHE A 214 48.09 8.00 8.66
CA PHE A 214 49.21 7.05 8.83
C PHE A 214 48.96 5.75 8.05
N ASP A 215 47.75 5.21 8.15
CA ASP A 215 47.37 4.00 7.42
C ASP A 215 47.17 4.27 5.91
N ALA A 216 46.78 5.49 5.51
CA ALA A 216 46.70 5.91 4.11
C ALA A 216 48.07 5.87 3.38
N VAL A 217 49.19 6.01 4.11
CA VAL A 217 50.54 5.89 3.53
C VAL A 217 50.79 4.51 2.91
N THR A 218 50.07 3.46 3.34
CA THR A 218 50.15 2.11 2.75
C THR A 218 49.82 2.07 1.27
N MET A 219 49.14 3.08 0.72
CA MET A 219 48.91 3.23 -0.72
C MET A 219 50.22 3.25 -1.52
N LEU A 220 51.28 3.86 -0.98
CA LEU A 220 52.60 3.89 -1.63
C LEU A 220 53.28 2.52 -1.60
N ASP A 221 52.98 1.71 -0.58
CA ASP A 221 53.54 0.37 -0.43
C ASP A 221 52.76 -0.67 -1.24
N PHE A 222 51.44 -0.52 -1.34
CA PHE A 222 50.57 -1.40 -2.12
C PHE A 222 50.58 -1.10 -3.62
N ASP A 223 51.37 -0.11 -4.07
CA ASP A 223 51.63 0.10 -5.49
C ASP A 223 52.29 -1.11 -6.15
N SER A 224 53.14 -1.82 -5.39
CA SER A 224 53.79 -3.04 -5.86
C SER A 224 52.90 -4.29 -5.80
N PHE A 225 51.61 -4.14 -5.44
CA PHE A 225 50.68 -5.26 -5.32
C PHE A 225 49.49 -5.19 -6.27
N GLU A 226 49.20 -6.34 -6.86
CA GLU A 226 47.98 -6.60 -7.61
C GLU A 226 47.22 -7.75 -6.94
N VAL A 227 45.94 -7.53 -6.62
CA VAL A 227 45.05 -8.55 -6.09
C VAL A 227 44.32 -9.19 -7.26
N VAL A 228 44.60 -10.47 -7.49
CA VAL A 228 44.03 -11.25 -8.59
C VAL A 228 43.12 -12.34 -8.04
N ILE A 229 41.83 -12.25 -8.35
CA ILE A 229 40.83 -13.28 -8.02
C ILE A 229 40.78 -14.27 -9.20
N LYS A 230 41.19 -15.51 -8.97
CA LYS A 230 41.21 -16.56 -9.99
C LYS A 230 40.14 -17.61 -9.74
N ASP A 231 39.42 -17.97 -10.79
CA ASP A 231 38.57 -19.16 -10.78
C ASP A 231 39.41 -20.40 -11.06
N VAL A 232 39.78 -21.11 -9.99
CA VAL A 232 40.64 -22.28 -10.07
C VAL A 232 39.86 -23.54 -10.49
N THR A 233 38.51 -23.49 -10.48
CA THR A 233 37.63 -24.65 -10.71
C THR A 233 36.71 -24.49 -11.92
N GLY A 234 36.62 -23.31 -12.51
CA GLY A 234 35.72 -22.99 -13.64
C GLY A 234 34.26 -22.78 -13.24
N ALA A 235 33.97 -22.68 -11.94
CA ALA A 235 32.61 -22.58 -11.42
C ALA A 235 31.88 -21.29 -11.82
N SER A 236 32.61 -20.19 -12.01
CA SER A 236 32.06 -18.87 -12.36
C SER A 236 31.43 -18.84 -13.76
N LYS A 237 31.81 -19.75 -14.65
CA LYS A 237 31.26 -19.87 -16.01
C LYS A 237 29.97 -20.72 -16.07
N GLY A 238 29.51 -21.28 -14.95
CA GLY A 238 28.27 -22.05 -14.89
C GLY A 238 28.29 -23.36 -15.71
N GLN A 239 29.47 -23.83 -16.13
CA GLN A 239 29.63 -25.13 -16.78
C GLN A 239 30.28 -26.12 -15.81
N PRO A 240 29.65 -27.27 -15.51
CA PRO A 240 30.36 -28.34 -14.83
C PRO A 240 31.48 -28.85 -15.76
N ARG A 241 32.64 -29.15 -15.15
CA ARG A 241 33.80 -29.77 -15.79
C ARG A 241 33.38 -30.93 -16.72
N LYS A 242 33.65 -30.80 -18.01
CA LYS A 242 33.80 -31.96 -18.91
C LYS A 242 35.20 -32.54 -18.73
N ASP A 243 35.47 -33.13 -17.58
CA ASP A 243 36.68 -33.95 -17.39
C ASP A 243 36.26 -35.37 -17.08
N SER A 244 36.89 -36.31 -17.79
CA SER A 244 36.68 -37.76 -17.88
C SER A 244 35.47 -38.22 -18.71
N GLY A 245 35.78 -38.83 -19.86
CA GLY A 245 34.84 -39.54 -20.69
C GLY A 245 34.24 -40.73 -19.95
N VAL A 246 32.98 -40.56 -19.55
CA VAL A 246 31.99 -41.62 -19.47
C VAL A 246 30.72 -41.01 -20.03
N GLU A 247 30.13 -41.67 -21.02
CA GLU A 247 28.79 -41.37 -21.52
C GLU A 247 27.80 -41.36 -20.34
N MET A 248 27.37 -40.18 -19.92
CA MET A 248 26.11 -40.00 -19.22
C MET A 248 25.20 -39.17 -20.11
N GLU A 249 24.71 -39.82 -21.16
CA GLU A 249 23.53 -39.39 -21.89
C GLU A 249 22.28 -39.97 -21.21
N LYS A 250 21.92 -39.41 -20.05
CA LYS A 250 20.57 -39.45 -19.42
C LYS A 250 20.67 -38.75 -18.06
N ASP A 251 19.59 -38.09 -17.67
CA ASP A 251 19.43 -37.26 -16.47
C ASP A 251 20.07 -35.87 -16.52
N LYS A 252 19.60 -35.03 -17.46
CA LYS A 252 19.48 -33.60 -17.14
C LYS A 252 18.43 -33.47 -16.03
N PRO A 253 18.75 -32.89 -14.85
CA PRO A 253 17.72 -32.63 -13.85
C PRO A 253 16.65 -31.75 -14.51
N VAL A 254 15.37 -32.11 -14.34
CA VAL A 254 14.24 -31.29 -14.79
C VAL A 254 14.20 -30.05 -13.90
N VAL A 255 15.04 -29.07 -14.23
CA VAL A 255 15.04 -27.76 -13.58
C VAL A 255 13.70 -27.11 -13.89
N ALA A 256 12.95 -26.73 -12.85
CA ALA A 256 11.64 -26.12 -12.99
C ALA A 256 11.69 -24.93 -13.98
N PRO A 257 10.68 -24.75 -14.86
CA PRO A 257 10.68 -23.70 -15.90
C PRO A 257 10.97 -22.29 -15.38
N VAL A 258 10.56 -21.99 -14.15
CA VAL A 258 10.81 -20.71 -13.45
C VAL A 258 12.31 -20.49 -13.23
N VAL A 259 13.05 -21.52 -12.83
CA VAL A 259 14.50 -21.42 -12.54
C VAL A 259 15.31 -21.18 -13.81
N GLN A 260 14.88 -21.72 -14.96
CA GLN A 260 15.52 -21.46 -16.25
C GLN A 260 15.35 -20.00 -16.72
N VAL A 261 14.22 -19.39 -16.36
CA VAL A 261 13.90 -17.99 -16.66
C VAL A 261 14.72 -17.03 -15.78
N LEU A 262 14.91 -17.34 -14.50
CA LEU A 262 15.67 -16.50 -13.56
C LEU A 262 17.16 -16.38 -13.92
N ASN A 263 17.73 -17.34 -14.66
CA ASN A 263 19.14 -17.32 -15.09
C ASN A 263 19.42 -16.45 -16.33
N GLN A 264 18.44 -15.67 -16.79
CA GLN A 264 18.62 -14.79 -17.95
C GLN A 264 19.35 -13.49 -17.60
N PRO A 265 20.17 -12.92 -18.52
CA PRO A 265 20.84 -11.65 -18.27
C PRO A 265 19.83 -10.49 -18.18
N PHE A 266 19.99 -9.65 -17.15
CA PHE A 266 19.15 -8.48 -16.93
C PHE A 266 19.59 -7.31 -17.81
N LEU A 267 18.66 -6.75 -18.60
CA LEU A 267 18.88 -5.56 -19.42
C LEU A 267 17.99 -4.42 -18.93
N TRP A 268 18.59 -3.25 -18.68
CA TRP A 268 17.86 -2.06 -18.24
C TRP A 268 16.85 -1.55 -19.27
N SER A 269 17.14 -1.68 -20.57
CA SER A 269 16.20 -1.32 -21.63
C SER A 269 14.89 -2.08 -21.55
N ASP A 270 14.98 -3.39 -21.29
CA ASP A 270 13.86 -4.32 -21.29
C ASP A 270 13.04 -4.17 -20.02
N ALA A 271 13.69 -3.84 -18.90
CA ALA A 271 13.03 -3.47 -17.66
C ALA A 271 12.22 -2.17 -17.80
N VAL A 272 12.77 -1.15 -18.48
CA VAL A 272 12.05 0.10 -18.77
C VAL A 272 10.86 -0.15 -19.72
N ASP A 273 11.02 -1.02 -20.72
CA ASP A 273 9.92 -1.41 -21.60
C ASP A 273 8.82 -2.12 -20.81
N ALA A 274 9.17 -3.10 -19.97
CA ALA A 274 8.21 -3.79 -19.12
C ALA A 274 7.47 -2.83 -18.17
N ALA A 275 8.18 -1.90 -17.52
CA ALA A 275 7.57 -0.89 -16.65
C ALA A 275 6.58 0.00 -17.42
N ALA A 276 6.93 0.44 -18.63
CA ALA A 276 6.05 1.23 -19.48
C ALA A 276 4.79 0.46 -19.91
N GLU A 277 4.92 -0.83 -20.27
CA GLU A 277 3.77 -1.67 -20.62
C GLU A 277 2.82 -1.88 -19.43
N VAL A 278 3.38 -2.17 -18.24
CA VAL A 278 2.59 -2.37 -17.02
C VAL A 278 1.88 -1.09 -16.61
N TYR A 279 2.57 0.05 -16.69
CA TYR A 279 1.97 1.36 -16.41
C TYR A 279 0.84 1.70 -17.39
N HIS A 280 1.01 1.38 -18.68
CA HIS A 280 -0.04 1.55 -19.68
C HIS A 280 -1.27 0.68 -19.37
N GLY A 281 -1.06 -0.57 -18.93
CA GLY A 281 -2.14 -1.42 -18.40
C GLY A 281 -2.82 -0.82 -17.16
N PHE A 282 -2.06 -0.27 -16.22
CA PHE A 282 -2.58 0.43 -15.03
C PHE A 282 -3.47 1.62 -15.40
N VAL A 283 -3.09 2.40 -16.41
CA VAL A 283 -3.89 3.51 -16.92
C VAL A 283 -5.21 3.03 -17.52
N PHE A 284 -5.21 1.93 -18.28
CA PHE A 284 -6.45 1.30 -18.77
C PHE A 284 -7.40 0.98 -17.62
N TRP A 285 -6.92 0.29 -16.59
CA TRP A 285 -7.75 -0.11 -15.45
C TRP A 285 -8.24 1.09 -14.65
N SER A 286 -7.39 2.10 -14.45
CA SER A 286 -7.77 3.32 -13.72
C SER A 286 -8.86 4.10 -14.44
N MET A 287 -8.83 4.19 -15.77
CA MET A 287 -9.92 4.81 -16.53
C MET A 287 -11.19 3.96 -16.51
N LEU A 288 -11.09 2.64 -16.71
CA LEU A 288 -12.25 1.75 -16.70
C LEU A 288 -12.99 1.77 -15.35
N THR A 289 -12.26 1.71 -14.23
CA THR A 289 -12.86 1.71 -12.88
C THR A 289 -13.46 3.05 -12.50
N SER A 290 -13.00 4.15 -13.12
CA SER A 290 -13.59 5.47 -12.89
C SER A 290 -14.89 5.73 -13.66
N LEU A 291 -15.19 4.96 -14.72
CA LEU A 291 -16.36 5.22 -15.56
C LEU A 291 -17.66 5.03 -14.78
N GLY A 292 -17.79 3.90 -14.07
CA GLY A 292 -18.97 3.62 -13.26
C GLY A 292 -19.23 4.71 -12.22
N LEU A 293 -18.16 5.14 -11.55
CA LEU A 293 -18.15 6.20 -10.55
C LEU A 293 -18.62 7.56 -11.09
N CYS A 294 -18.16 7.95 -12.27
CA CYS A 294 -18.60 9.19 -12.91
C CYS A 294 -20.04 9.10 -13.45
N VAL A 295 -20.46 7.92 -13.91
CA VAL A 295 -21.83 7.70 -14.38
C VAL A 295 -22.80 7.73 -13.22
N TRP A 296 -22.46 7.09 -12.09
CA TRP A 296 -23.34 6.96 -10.92
C TRP A 296 -23.73 8.29 -10.28
N TYR A 297 -22.87 9.30 -10.38
CA TYR A 297 -23.18 10.66 -9.92
C TYR A 297 -24.54 11.18 -10.42
N PHE A 298 -24.88 10.96 -11.70
CA PHE A 298 -26.11 11.53 -12.29
C PHE A 298 -27.41 10.92 -11.77
N PRO A 299 -27.60 9.58 -11.77
CA PRO A 299 -28.82 8.99 -11.23
C PRO A 299 -28.97 9.21 -9.73
N LEU A 300 -27.86 9.37 -9.00
CA LEU A 300 -27.87 9.69 -7.58
C LEU A 300 -28.46 11.09 -7.31
N TRP A 301 -28.03 12.13 -8.04
CA TRP A 301 -28.58 13.49 -7.86
C TRP A 301 -29.96 13.70 -8.51
N ASN A 302 -30.28 12.95 -9.56
CA ASN A 302 -31.59 13.02 -10.23
C ASN A 302 -32.64 12.08 -9.61
N MET A 303 -32.25 11.24 -8.65
CA MET A 303 -33.09 10.20 -8.04
C MET A 303 -33.82 9.34 -9.09
N GLY A 304 -33.11 8.96 -10.15
CA GLY A 304 -33.67 8.24 -11.30
C GLY A 304 -32.79 8.24 -12.55
N ILE A 305 -33.23 7.56 -13.61
CA ILE A 305 -32.47 7.47 -14.87
C ILE A 305 -32.37 8.85 -15.53
N SER A 306 -31.15 9.36 -15.68
CA SER A 306 -30.83 10.69 -16.19
C SER A 306 -30.61 10.75 -17.71
N GLY A 307 -30.35 9.61 -18.34
CA GLY A 307 -29.90 9.48 -19.72
C GLY A 307 -28.38 9.37 -19.87
N TYR A 308 -27.59 9.87 -18.91
CA TYR A 308 -26.12 9.76 -18.94
C TYR A 308 -25.64 8.32 -18.75
N GLU A 309 -26.47 7.43 -18.21
CA GLU A 309 -26.19 6.01 -18.00
C GLU A 309 -25.84 5.29 -19.32
N ILE A 310 -26.29 5.82 -20.46
CA ILE A 310 -25.95 5.30 -21.79
C ILE A 310 -24.42 5.31 -22.04
N LEU A 311 -23.67 6.17 -21.36
CA LEU A 311 -22.21 6.23 -21.51
C LEU A 311 -21.48 4.99 -20.97
N VAL A 312 -22.14 4.09 -20.23
CA VAL A 312 -21.59 2.75 -19.95
C VAL A 312 -21.29 2.00 -21.26
N MET A 313 -22.00 2.30 -22.36
CA MET A 313 -21.85 1.65 -23.67
C MET A 313 -20.55 2.01 -24.41
N VAL A 314 -19.77 3.00 -23.94
CA VAL A 314 -18.50 3.39 -24.58
C VAL A 314 -17.47 2.25 -24.61
N THR A 315 -17.57 1.28 -23.70
CA THR A 315 -16.71 0.07 -23.66
C THR A 315 -16.91 -0.83 -24.89
N VAL A 316 -18.06 -0.74 -25.58
CA VAL A 316 -18.45 -1.56 -26.74
C VAL A 316 -17.80 -1.09 -28.05
N THR A 317 -17.03 -0.01 -28.01
CA THR A 317 -16.32 0.58 -29.17
C THR A 317 -15.48 -0.40 -30.02
N PRO A 318 -14.92 -1.53 -29.53
CA PRO A 318 -14.31 -2.52 -30.42
C PRO A 318 -15.25 -3.07 -31.51
N ALA A 319 -16.58 -2.98 -31.34
CA ALA A 319 -17.57 -3.31 -32.37
C ALA A 319 -17.37 -2.48 -33.66
N LEU A 320 -16.83 -1.25 -33.56
CA LEU A 320 -16.52 -0.38 -34.70
C LEU A 320 -15.45 -0.97 -35.62
N LEU A 321 -14.62 -1.91 -35.14
CA LEU A 321 -13.64 -2.64 -35.95
C LEU A 321 -14.28 -3.62 -36.96
N SER A 322 -15.61 -3.77 -36.92
CA SER A 322 -16.37 -4.47 -37.99
C SER A 322 -16.31 -3.70 -39.30
N ASN A 323 -16.31 -2.36 -39.24
CA ASN A 323 -16.17 -1.50 -40.40
C ASN A 323 -14.71 -1.50 -40.89
N HIS A 324 -14.52 -1.83 -42.17
CA HIS A 324 -13.19 -1.94 -42.77
C HIS A 324 -12.40 -0.62 -42.74
N ALA A 325 -13.06 0.51 -42.99
CA ALA A 325 -12.42 1.82 -43.02
C ALA A 325 -11.94 2.24 -41.62
N ILE A 326 -12.80 2.09 -40.61
CA ILE A 326 -12.45 2.37 -39.20
C ILE A 326 -11.33 1.45 -38.74
N ARG A 327 -11.43 0.15 -39.02
CA ARG A 327 -10.38 -0.83 -38.66
C ARG A 327 -9.03 -0.45 -39.25
N ARG A 328 -8.98 -0.06 -40.53
CA ARG A 328 -7.74 0.36 -41.20
C ARG A 328 -7.17 1.64 -40.57
N LEU A 329 -8.03 2.61 -40.25
CA LEU A 329 -7.64 3.86 -39.60
C LEU A 329 -7.04 3.61 -38.21
N VAL A 330 -7.72 2.81 -37.38
CA VAL A 330 -7.29 2.50 -36.00
C VAL A 330 -5.99 1.71 -35.99
N VAL A 331 -5.91 0.62 -36.78
CA VAL A 331 -4.71 -0.22 -36.83
C VAL A 331 -3.52 0.53 -37.41
N GLY A 332 -3.74 1.38 -38.43
CA GLY A 332 -2.69 2.20 -39.03
C GLY A 332 -2.18 3.33 -38.11
N ASN A 333 -2.96 3.73 -37.10
CA ASN A 333 -2.64 4.87 -36.22
C ASN A 333 -2.72 4.49 -34.73
N LEU A 334 -2.37 3.26 -34.37
CA LEU A 334 -2.55 2.71 -33.03
C LEU A 334 -1.97 3.60 -31.91
N ARG A 335 -0.80 4.19 -32.13
CA ARG A 335 -0.17 5.14 -31.21
C ARG A 335 -1.04 6.38 -30.95
N LEU A 336 -1.63 6.95 -32.00
CA LEU A 336 -2.51 8.10 -31.86
C LEU A 336 -3.76 7.73 -31.07
N VAL A 337 -4.36 6.56 -31.33
CA VAL A 337 -5.56 6.11 -30.60
C VAL A 337 -5.25 5.90 -29.11
N HIS A 338 -4.09 5.32 -28.77
CA HIS A 338 -3.62 5.22 -27.38
C HIS A 338 -3.29 6.58 -26.73
N LEU A 339 -2.87 7.60 -27.50
CA LEU A 339 -2.68 8.94 -26.96
C LEU A 339 -4.03 9.64 -26.73
N LEU A 340 -5.00 9.45 -27.64
CA LEU A 340 -6.35 10.00 -27.50
C LEU A 340 -7.11 9.40 -26.31
N SER A 341 -6.84 8.14 -25.94
CA SER A 341 -7.44 7.52 -24.76
C SER A 341 -7.04 8.21 -23.45
N LEU A 342 -5.90 8.90 -23.42
CA LEU A 342 -5.44 9.65 -22.23
C LEU A 342 -6.31 10.88 -21.92
N SER A 343 -7.27 11.23 -22.78
CA SER A 343 -8.30 12.25 -22.48
C SER A 343 -9.05 11.97 -21.17
N GLY A 344 -9.23 10.70 -20.79
CA GLY A 344 -9.83 10.33 -19.51
C GLY A 344 -9.01 10.78 -18.29
N LEU A 345 -7.68 10.82 -18.39
CA LEU A 345 -6.82 11.33 -17.32
C LEU A 345 -6.74 12.87 -17.29
N VAL A 346 -7.16 13.55 -18.35
CA VAL A 346 -7.29 15.02 -18.38
C VAL A 346 -8.59 15.46 -17.71
N ALA A 347 -9.56 14.56 -17.55
CA ALA A 347 -10.91 14.88 -17.12
C ALA A 347 -10.99 15.60 -15.75
N TYR A 348 -10.04 15.39 -14.85
CA TYR A 348 -9.93 16.12 -13.57
C TYR A 348 -9.73 17.64 -13.73
N LYS A 349 -9.47 18.15 -14.94
CA LYS A 349 -9.42 19.59 -15.22
C LYS A 349 -10.79 20.20 -15.50
N PHE A 350 -11.82 19.40 -15.74
CA PHE A 350 -13.17 19.89 -15.96
C PHE A 350 -13.92 20.00 -14.64
N GLU A 351 -14.41 21.20 -14.35
CA GLU A 351 -15.22 21.49 -13.16
C GLU A 351 -16.65 20.95 -13.29
N LEU A 352 -17.25 21.07 -14.49
CA LEU A 352 -18.59 20.55 -14.75
C LEU A 352 -18.60 19.01 -14.77
N PRO A 353 -19.48 18.36 -13.98
CA PRO A 353 -19.61 16.91 -13.95
C PRO A 353 -19.85 16.28 -15.33
N GLU A 354 -20.68 16.90 -16.18
CA GLU A 354 -21.01 16.40 -17.51
C GLU A 354 -19.77 16.37 -18.40
N ALA A 355 -19.01 17.47 -18.42
CA ALA A 355 -17.79 17.57 -19.22
C ALA A 355 -16.73 16.57 -18.75
N ARG A 356 -16.63 16.34 -17.43
CA ARG A 356 -15.76 15.32 -16.84
C ARG A 356 -16.18 13.92 -17.28
N LEU A 357 -17.47 13.59 -17.20
CA LEU A 357 -17.99 12.29 -17.65
C LEU A 357 -17.76 12.06 -19.15
N PHE A 358 -18.00 13.06 -20.01
CA PHE A 358 -17.75 12.93 -21.45
C PHE A 358 -16.26 12.70 -21.77
N ALA A 359 -15.34 13.38 -21.07
CA ALA A 359 -13.91 13.17 -21.23
C ALA A 359 -13.47 11.77 -20.78
N VAL A 360 -13.99 11.28 -19.65
CA VAL A 360 -13.76 9.90 -19.17
C VAL A 360 -14.32 8.89 -20.17
N GLY A 361 -15.55 9.10 -20.64
CA GLY A 361 -16.20 8.24 -21.63
C GLY A 361 -15.43 8.16 -22.95
N LEU A 362 -14.92 9.29 -23.45
CA LEU A 362 -14.05 9.34 -24.63
C LEU A 362 -12.72 8.59 -24.40
N GLY A 363 -12.13 8.77 -23.22
CA GLY A 363 -10.92 8.05 -22.82
C GLY A 363 -11.11 6.54 -22.82
N VAL A 364 -12.16 6.04 -22.16
CA VAL A 364 -12.50 4.62 -22.10
C VAL A 364 -12.86 4.07 -23.48
N ALA A 365 -13.64 4.82 -24.28
CA ALA A 365 -13.95 4.48 -25.67
C ALA A 365 -12.67 4.19 -26.49
N PHE A 366 -11.74 5.14 -26.52
CA PHE A 366 -10.50 4.94 -27.26
C PHE A 366 -9.62 3.86 -26.64
N SER A 367 -9.62 3.72 -25.31
CA SER A 367 -8.82 2.71 -24.62
C SER A 367 -9.28 1.28 -24.95
N CYS A 368 -10.58 0.98 -24.85
CA CYS A 368 -11.15 -0.31 -25.23
C CYS A 368 -10.87 -0.64 -26.71
N LEU A 369 -11.06 0.34 -27.60
CA LEU A 369 -10.77 0.21 -29.02
C LEU A 369 -9.28 -0.07 -29.28
N ALA A 370 -8.38 0.68 -28.64
CA ALA A 370 -6.93 0.59 -28.83
C ALA A 370 -6.35 -0.73 -28.31
N TRP A 371 -6.79 -1.20 -27.13
CA TRP A 371 -6.34 -2.48 -26.58
C TRP A 371 -6.84 -3.68 -27.39
N ALA A 372 -8.11 -3.66 -27.84
CA ALA A 372 -8.63 -4.69 -28.73
C ALA A 372 -7.87 -4.73 -30.08
N ALA A 373 -7.57 -3.56 -30.65
CA ALA A 373 -6.74 -3.46 -31.85
C ALA A 373 -5.30 -3.92 -31.61
N THR A 374 -4.71 -3.60 -30.45
CA THR A 374 -3.35 -4.03 -30.07
C THR A 374 -3.26 -5.54 -30.03
N TRP A 375 -4.14 -6.22 -29.28
CA TRP A 375 -4.12 -7.67 -29.18
C TRP A 375 -4.32 -8.36 -30.53
N THR A 376 -5.26 -7.86 -31.35
CA THR A 376 -5.51 -8.45 -32.67
C THR A 376 -4.39 -8.24 -33.67
N THR A 377 -3.69 -7.09 -33.63
CA THR A 377 -2.52 -6.86 -34.49
C THR A 377 -1.32 -7.71 -34.08
N THR A 378 -1.15 -8.01 -32.79
CA THR A 378 -0.08 -8.87 -32.28
C THR A 378 -0.44 -10.36 -32.23
N ALA A 379 -1.64 -10.76 -32.66
CA ALA A 379 -2.19 -12.11 -32.45
C ALA A 379 -1.31 -13.26 -32.96
N PHE A 380 -0.52 -13.01 -34.01
CA PHE A 380 0.39 -13.97 -34.65
C PHE A 380 1.86 -13.80 -34.26
N GLN A 381 2.13 -12.96 -33.26
CA GLN A 381 3.44 -12.76 -32.66
C GLN A 381 3.36 -13.22 -31.20
N PRO A 382 3.53 -14.52 -30.91
CA PRO A 382 3.22 -15.11 -29.60
C PRO A 382 3.91 -14.39 -28.44
N THR A 383 5.17 -14.02 -28.62
CA THR A 383 6.00 -13.32 -27.63
C THR A 383 5.48 -11.91 -27.33
N GLN A 384 5.14 -11.13 -28.37
CA GLN A 384 4.59 -9.78 -28.18
C GLN A 384 3.18 -9.83 -27.58
N LEU A 385 2.32 -10.73 -28.08
CA LEU A 385 0.96 -10.89 -27.56
C LEU A 385 0.97 -11.27 -26.07
N GLU A 386 1.78 -12.25 -25.67
CA GLU A 386 1.92 -12.63 -24.26
C GLU A 386 2.41 -11.45 -23.42
N THR A 387 3.40 -10.69 -23.91
CA THR A 387 3.89 -9.49 -23.22
C THR A 387 2.77 -8.48 -22.99
N LYS A 388 1.99 -8.14 -24.03
CA LYS A 388 0.88 -7.17 -23.93
C LYS A 388 -0.23 -7.65 -22.99
N ILE A 389 -0.60 -8.93 -23.03
CA ILE A 389 -1.62 -9.50 -22.15
C ILE A 389 -1.13 -9.52 -20.69
N THR A 390 0.12 -9.95 -20.49
CA THR A 390 0.71 -10.03 -19.15
C THR A 390 0.87 -8.64 -18.55
N ALA A 391 1.32 -7.65 -19.32
CA ALA A 391 1.42 -6.27 -18.87
C ALA A 391 0.05 -5.66 -18.53
N TRP A 392 -0.99 -5.98 -19.29
CA TRP A 392 -2.36 -5.57 -18.97
C TRP A 392 -2.87 -6.19 -17.66
N ALA A 393 -2.58 -7.47 -17.41
CA ALA A 393 -2.94 -8.15 -16.16
C ALA A 393 -2.11 -7.64 -14.96
N LEU A 394 -0.81 -7.41 -15.15
CA LEU A 394 0.06 -6.74 -14.16
C LEU A 394 -0.41 -5.30 -13.90
N GLY A 395 -0.99 -4.63 -14.90
CA GLY A 395 -1.62 -3.33 -14.74
C GLY A 395 -2.80 -3.35 -13.77
N LEU A 396 -3.60 -4.42 -13.76
CA LEU A 396 -4.67 -4.63 -12.76
C LEU A 396 -4.07 -4.84 -11.37
N ILE A 397 -3.02 -5.66 -11.27
CA ILE A 397 -2.32 -5.89 -10.00
C ILE A 397 -1.74 -4.57 -9.47
N LEU A 398 -1.08 -3.79 -10.33
CA LEU A 398 -0.57 -2.46 -9.98
C LEU A 398 -1.71 -1.52 -9.58
N HIS A 399 -2.87 -1.57 -10.26
CA HIS A 399 -4.05 -0.79 -9.88
C HIS A 399 -4.53 -1.13 -8.47
N SER A 400 -4.64 -2.42 -8.14
CA SER A 400 -5.01 -2.91 -6.82
C SER A 400 -3.96 -2.55 -5.75
N VAL A 401 -2.65 -2.65 -6.07
CA VAL A 401 -1.56 -2.24 -5.18
C VAL A 401 -1.57 -0.74 -4.91
N VAL A 402 -1.80 0.09 -5.94
CA VAL A 402 -1.88 1.55 -5.79
C VAL A 402 -3.09 1.92 -4.93
N LYS A 403 -4.25 1.32 -5.18
CA LYS A 403 -5.42 1.53 -4.33
C LYS A 403 -5.18 1.06 -2.90
N PHE A 404 -4.52 -0.08 -2.72
CA PHE A 404 -4.11 -0.54 -1.40
C PHE A 404 -3.11 0.42 -0.71
N ALA A 405 -2.29 1.15 -1.45
CA ALA A 405 -1.41 2.19 -0.89
C ALA A 405 -2.15 3.51 -0.58
N TRP A 406 -3.21 3.83 -1.33
CA TRP A 406 -4.02 5.05 -1.20
C TRP A 406 -5.38 4.82 -0.52
N GLN A 407 -5.44 3.92 0.46
CA GLN A 407 -6.65 3.63 1.24
C GLN A 407 -7.89 3.41 0.37
N THR A 408 -7.77 2.55 -0.64
CA THR A 408 -8.79 2.17 -1.64
C THR A 408 -9.12 3.24 -2.69
N SER A 409 -8.49 4.42 -2.66
CA SER A 409 -8.61 5.43 -3.71
C SER A 409 -7.54 5.26 -4.79
N ASN A 410 -7.81 5.72 -6.01
CA ASN A 410 -6.81 5.79 -7.07
C ASN A 410 -6.40 7.25 -7.33
N PRO A 411 -5.12 7.60 -7.17
CA PRO A 411 -4.67 8.98 -7.24
C PRO A 411 -4.70 9.59 -8.66
N ILE A 412 -5.01 8.81 -9.70
CA ILE A 412 -5.13 9.33 -11.07
C ILE A 412 -6.58 9.30 -11.58
N TRP A 413 -7.55 9.00 -10.72
CA TRP A 413 -8.97 9.06 -11.07
C TRP A 413 -9.43 10.49 -11.40
N PRO A 414 -10.43 10.64 -12.27
CA PRO A 414 -10.97 11.95 -12.66
C PRO A 414 -11.66 12.69 -11.51
N ILE A 415 -12.14 11.97 -10.48
CA ILE A 415 -12.82 12.55 -9.31
C ILE A 415 -11.87 13.00 -8.18
N VAL A 416 -10.56 12.84 -8.36
CA VAL A 416 -9.55 13.33 -7.42
C VAL A 416 -8.77 14.50 -8.04
N ASN A 417 -8.22 15.34 -7.17
CA ASN A 417 -7.44 16.52 -7.49
C ASN A 417 -6.41 16.76 -6.35
N ALA A 418 -5.57 17.79 -6.49
CA ALA A 418 -4.48 18.04 -5.53
C ALA A 418 -4.93 18.23 -4.07
N SER A 419 -6.17 18.67 -3.83
CA SER A 419 -6.71 18.91 -2.49
C SER A 419 -7.19 17.64 -1.77
N ASN A 420 -7.51 16.58 -2.51
CA ASN A 420 -8.01 15.31 -1.96
C ASN A 420 -7.16 14.09 -2.39
N GLY A 421 -5.85 14.29 -2.55
CA GLY A 421 -4.87 13.21 -2.76
C GLY A 421 -4.57 12.83 -4.22
N GLY A 422 -4.99 13.63 -5.19
CA GLY A 422 -4.78 13.40 -6.61
C GLY A 422 -3.35 13.71 -7.11
N TYR A 423 -2.82 12.80 -7.94
CA TYR A 423 -1.56 12.89 -8.68
C TYR A 423 -1.79 12.85 -10.19
N ASN A 424 -2.93 13.35 -10.67
CA ASN A 424 -3.39 13.23 -12.05
C ASN A 424 -2.38 13.71 -13.09
N LEU A 425 -1.73 14.87 -12.86
CA LEU A 425 -0.73 15.41 -13.80
C LEU A 425 0.49 14.49 -13.92
N THR A 426 1.04 14.05 -12.79
CA THR A 426 2.15 13.09 -12.75
C THR A 426 1.75 11.80 -13.46
N GLY A 427 0.54 11.31 -13.18
CA GLY A 427 -0.03 10.15 -13.83
C GLY A 427 -0.12 10.29 -15.35
N LEU A 428 -0.62 11.44 -15.82
CA LEU A 428 -0.73 11.76 -17.24
C LEU A 428 0.63 11.84 -17.93
N VAL A 429 1.63 12.48 -17.32
CA VAL A 429 2.98 12.58 -17.89
C VAL A 429 3.61 11.19 -18.03
N LEU A 430 3.51 10.37 -16.99
CA LEU A 430 3.99 8.98 -17.05
C LEU A 430 3.20 8.16 -18.08
N ALA A 431 1.89 8.39 -18.24
CA ALA A 431 1.06 7.72 -19.22
C ALA A 431 1.47 8.07 -20.65
N ILE A 432 1.75 9.35 -20.93
CA ILE A 432 2.26 9.79 -22.22
C ILE A 432 3.59 9.10 -22.52
N LEU A 433 4.55 9.12 -21.58
CA LEU A 433 5.84 8.46 -21.75
C LEU A 433 5.68 6.95 -21.98
N ALA A 434 4.78 6.30 -21.24
CA ALA A 434 4.46 4.89 -21.39
C ALA A 434 3.87 4.58 -22.77
N VAL A 435 2.89 5.35 -23.25
CA VAL A 435 2.32 5.16 -24.61
C VAL A 435 3.38 5.37 -25.68
N LEU A 436 4.19 6.43 -25.57
CA LEU A 436 5.28 6.70 -26.53
C LEU A 436 6.31 5.57 -26.58
N ARG A 437 6.62 4.97 -25.43
CA ARG A 437 7.58 3.87 -25.32
C ARG A 437 7.01 2.55 -25.86
N THR A 438 5.81 2.18 -25.41
CA THR A 438 5.14 0.90 -25.74
C THR A 438 4.68 0.78 -27.19
N THR A 439 4.63 1.91 -27.91
CA THR A 439 4.25 1.99 -29.34
C THR A 439 5.40 2.38 -30.27
N ARG A 440 6.65 2.48 -29.75
CA ARG A 440 7.84 2.92 -30.52
C ARG A 440 8.18 1.99 -31.68
N ASN A 441 8.18 0.69 -31.40
CA ASN A 441 8.44 -0.32 -32.42
C ASN A 441 7.10 -0.53 -33.13
N GLY A 442 6.83 0.28 -34.16
CA GLY A 442 5.58 0.23 -34.90
C GLY A 442 5.17 -1.22 -35.16
N THR A 443 3.92 -1.55 -34.88
CA THR A 443 3.35 -2.83 -35.28
C THR A 443 3.28 -2.82 -36.81
N ASN A 444 4.40 -3.15 -37.46
CA ASN A 444 4.46 -3.50 -38.87
C ASN A 444 3.72 -4.84 -39.02
N GLY A 445 2.41 -4.79 -38.83
CA GLY A 445 1.53 -5.91 -39.05
C GLY A 445 1.56 -6.19 -40.53
N THR A 446 2.29 -7.23 -40.92
CA THR A 446 2.03 -7.94 -42.16
C THR A 446 0.60 -8.43 -42.09
N SER A 447 -0.34 -7.60 -42.54
CA SER A 447 -1.70 -8.03 -42.81
C SER A 447 -1.63 -8.99 -43.99
N SER A 448 -1.57 -10.28 -43.70
CA SER A 448 -2.07 -11.25 -44.66
C SER A 448 -3.43 -11.75 -44.16
N PRO A 449 -4.53 -11.48 -44.88
CA PRO A 449 -5.86 -11.97 -44.55
C PRO A 449 -5.99 -13.45 -44.93
N ILE A 450 -5.09 -14.31 -44.45
CA ILE A 450 -5.15 -15.75 -44.73
C ILE A 450 -5.99 -16.41 -43.64
N GLU A 451 -7.23 -16.70 -44.02
CA GLU A 451 -8.11 -17.74 -43.51
C GLU A 451 -8.13 -17.96 -42.00
N ARG A 452 -9.13 -17.30 -41.40
CA ARG A 452 -9.67 -17.53 -40.05
C ARG A 452 -10.12 -18.97 -39.84
N LYS A 453 -9.21 -19.93 -39.68
CA LYS A 453 -9.54 -21.25 -39.10
C LYS A 453 -9.33 -21.23 -37.59
N ALA A 454 -10.07 -20.37 -36.89
CA ALA A 454 -10.18 -20.45 -35.43
C ALA A 454 -11.10 -21.64 -35.08
N GLN A 455 -10.58 -22.65 -34.40
CA GLN A 455 -11.41 -23.73 -33.84
C GLN A 455 -12.36 -23.15 -32.77
N GLY A 456 -13.66 -23.40 -32.85
CA GLY A 456 -14.66 -22.99 -31.84
C GLY A 456 -15.41 -21.67 -32.13
N SER A 457 -16.48 -21.39 -31.38
CA SER A 457 -17.40 -20.26 -31.61
C SER A 457 -16.84 -18.91 -31.16
N SER A 458 -16.88 -17.88 -32.02
CA SER A 458 -16.50 -16.52 -31.63
C SER A 458 -17.50 -15.86 -30.68
N VAL A 459 -18.76 -16.30 -30.68
CA VAL A 459 -19.79 -15.80 -29.76
C VAL A 459 -19.54 -16.34 -28.35
N LEU A 460 -19.23 -17.64 -28.22
CA LEU A 460 -18.89 -18.22 -26.91
C LEU A 460 -17.59 -17.63 -26.35
N ALA A 461 -16.61 -17.30 -27.21
CA ALA A 461 -15.43 -16.54 -26.80
C ALA A 461 -15.80 -15.13 -26.30
N ALA A 462 -16.77 -14.47 -26.92
CA ALA A 462 -17.26 -13.16 -26.48
C ALA A 462 -17.87 -13.24 -25.08
N PHE A 463 -18.70 -14.25 -24.80
CA PHE A 463 -19.20 -14.52 -23.45
C PHE A 463 -18.05 -14.73 -22.46
N GLY A 464 -17.06 -15.55 -22.81
CA GLY A 464 -15.86 -15.75 -22.00
C GLY A 464 -15.13 -14.44 -21.66
N ILE A 465 -14.98 -13.54 -22.63
CA ILE A 465 -14.37 -12.22 -22.42
C ILE A 465 -15.25 -11.35 -21.52
N GLY A 466 -16.56 -11.28 -21.76
CA GLY A 466 -17.48 -10.48 -20.95
C GLY A 466 -17.49 -10.90 -19.49
N GLY A 467 -17.63 -12.21 -19.22
CA GLY A 467 -17.60 -12.77 -17.87
C GLY A 467 -16.24 -12.55 -17.18
N LEU A 468 -15.13 -12.74 -17.89
CA LEU A 468 -13.80 -12.51 -17.35
C LEU A 468 -13.57 -11.03 -16.98
N PHE A 469 -13.86 -10.09 -17.88
CA PHE A 469 -13.69 -8.67 -17.60
C PHE A 469 -14.56 -8.22 -16.44
N PHE A 470 -15.79 -8.73 -16.35
CA PHE A 470 -16.68 -8.41 -15.23
C PHE A 470 -16.08 -8.92 -13.92
N ALA A 471 -15.68 -10.19 -13.85
CA ALA A 471 -15.10 -10.78 -12.64
C ALA A 471 -13.80 -10.07 -12.19
N LEU A 472 -12.90 -9.74 -13.13
CA LEU A 472 -11.69 -8.99 -12.82
C LEU A 472 -12.01 -7.58 -12.29
N HIS A 473 -12.98 -6.90 -12.89
CA HIS A 473 -13.38 -5.55 -12.48
C HIS A 473 -14.10 -5.55 -11.13
N SER A 474 -15.12 -6.40 -10.97
CA SER A 474 -16.00 -6.37 -9.79
C SER A 474 -15.36 -6.95 -8.54
N LEU A 475 -14.39 -7.86 -8.67
CA LEU A 475 -13.79 -8.55 -7.53
C LEU A 475 -12.33 -8.15 -7.25
N LEU A 476 -11.55 -7.79 -8.28
CA LEU A 476 -10.09 -7.68 -8.16
C LEU A 476 -9.52 -6.28 -8.45
N SER A 477 -10.38 -5.31 -8.76
CA SER A 477 -9.97 -3.90 -8.90
C SER A 477 -9.63 -3.24 -7.56
N ASP A 478 -9.97 -3.87 -6.44
CA ASP A 478 -9.51 -3.49 -5.10
C ASP A 478 -9.24 -4.75 -4.27
N SER A 479 -8.22 -4.69 -3.42
CA SER A 479 -7.80 -5.82 -2.59
C SER A 479 -8.75 -6.14 -1.42
N SER A 480 -9.63 -5.20 -1.06
CA SER A 480 -10.56 -5.31 0.08
C SER A 480 -11.98 -5.70 -0.32
N THR A 481 -12.36 -5.64 -1.61
CA THR A 481 -13.72 -5.96 -2.07
C THR A 481 -14.22 -7.30 -1.53
N MET A 482 -13.50 -8.39 -1.78
CA MET A 482 -13.94 -9.73 -1.35
C MET A 482 -13.77 -9.96 0.15
N ILE A 483 -12.96 -9.16 0.84
CA ILE A 483 -12.87 -9.16 2.31
C ILE A 483 -14.18 -8.61 2.90
N LEU A 484 -14.69 -7.50 2.34
CA LEU A 484 -15.94 -6.88 2.78
C LEU A 484 -17.17 -7.72 2.42
N TRP A 485 -17.14 -8.52 1.35
CA TRP A 485 -18.20 -9.49 1.05
C TRP A 485 -18.39 -10.54 2.14
N VAL A 486 -17.33 -10.88 2.87
CA VAL A 486 -17.34 -11.94 3.88
C VAL A 486 -17.29 -11.38 5.31
N TRP A 487 -17.41 -10.06 5.46
CA TRP A 487 -17.43 -9.37 6.75
C TRP A 487 -18.67 -9.73 7.56
N SER A 488 -18.48 -9.95 8.86
CA SER A 488 -19.52 -10.39 9.80
C SER A 488 -19.66 -9.53 11.05
N GLY A 489 -18.82 -8.50 11.22
CA GLY A 489 -18.82 -7.62 12.39
C GLY A 489 -17.83 -8.03 13.49
N PHE A 490 -18.15 -7.64 14.73
CA PHE A 490 -17.32 -7.87 15.93
C PHE A 490 -17.91 -8.96 16.84
N PRO A 491 -17.08 -9.75 17.54
CA PRO A 491 -15.61 -9.76 17.47
C PRO A 491 -15.09 -10.25 16.12
N VAL A 492 -14.00 -9.65 15.64
CA VAL A 492 -13.46 -9.94 14.30
C VAL A 492 -13.05 -11.41 14.18
N SER A 493 -13.80 -12.17 13.40
CA SER A 493 -13.56 -13.59 13.11
C SER A 493 -12.96 -13.83 11.73
N GLY A 494 -12.87 -12.81 10.87
CA GLY A 494 -12.46 -12.90 9.47
C GLY A 494 -11.22 -12.07 9.10
N PRO A 495 -10.90 -11.97 7.80
CA PRO A 495 -9.82 -11.11 7.32
C PRO A 495 -10.15 -9.62 7.49
N LEU A 496 -9.11 -8.83 7.75
CA LEU A 496 -9.12 -7.36 7.72
C LEU A 496 -8.54 -6.82 6.41
N ALA A 497 -9.05 -5.67 5.92
CA ALA A 497 -8.57 -5.01 4.71
C ALA A 497 -7.04 -4.78 4.71
N ALA A 498 -6.48 -4.34 5.84
CA ALA A 498 -5.05 -4.39 6.13
C ALA A 498 -4.80 -5.30 7.35
N PRO A 499 -3.85 -6.27 7.29
CA PRO A 499 -2.88 -6.51 6.21
C PRO A 499 -3.38 -7.44 5.09
N HIS A 500 -4.56 -8.04 5.18
CA HIS A 500 -4.91 -9.18 4.33
C HIS A 500 -5.18 -8.83 2.86
N GLY A 501 -5.38 -7.56 2.51
CA GLY A 501 -5.37 -7.11 1.11
C GLY A 501 -4.09 -7.52 0.36
N ALA A 502 -2.93 -7.56 1.04
CA ALA A 502 -1.68 -8.07 0.47
C ALA A 502 -1.72 -9.58 0.14
N VAL A 503 -2.56 -10.35 0.82
CA VAL A 503 -2.79 -11.78 0.53
C VAL A 503 -3.64 -11.94 -0.72
N THR A 504 -4.65 -11.08 -0.93
CA THR A 504 -5.40 -11.04 -2.20
C THR A 504 -4.48 -10.68 -3.37
N ILE A 505 -3.62 -9.68 -3.20
CA ILE A 505 -2.61 -9.31 -4.21
C ILE A 505 -1.64 -10.47 -4.48
N ALA A 506 -1.21 -11.19 -3.44
CA ALA A 506 -0.38 -12.40 -3.60
C ALA A 506 -1.08 -13.49 -4.41
N ALA A 507 -2.39 -13.70 -4.20
CA ALA A 507 -3.18 -14.63 -4.99
C ALA A 507 -3.32 -14.17 -6.46
N MET A 508 -3.47 -12.87 -6.72
CA MET A 508 -3.47 -12.33 -8.09
C MET A 508 -2.13 -12.61 -8.79
N CYS A 509 -1.01 -12.33 -8.11
CA CYS A 509 0.35 -12.62 -8.58
C CYS A 509 0.53 -14.12 -8.86
N GLY A 510 0.14 -14.98 -7.92
CA GLY A 510 0.22 -16.44 -8.06
C GLY A 510 -0.62 -16.97 -9.22
N GLY A 511 -1.84 -16.46 -9.39
CA GLY A 511 -2.70 -16.78 -10.53
C GLY A 511 -2.06 -16.42 -11.87
N LEU A 512 -1.51 -15.21 -11.99
CA LEU A 512 -0.84 -14.77 -13.22
C LEU A 512 0.37 -15.66 -13.56
N VAL A 513 1.21 -15.95 -12.57
CA VAL A 513 2.36 -16.86 -12.75
C VAL A 513 1.89 -18.26 -13.18
N LEU A 514 0.84 -18.80 -12.55
CA LEU A 514 0.26 -20.08 -12.94
C LEU A 514 -0.23 -20.08 -14.39
N GLY A 515 -0.93 -19.01 -14.80
CA GLY A 515 -1.41 -18.84 -16.18
C GLY A 515 -0.29 -18.81 -17.23
N LEU A 516 0.85 -18.20 -16.89
CA LEU A 516 2.02 -18.07 -17.78
C LEU A 516 2.80 -19.38 -17.95
N PHE A 517 3.03 -20.08 -16.84
CA PHE A 517 3.87 -21.29 -16.84
C PHE A 517 3.08 -22.58 -17.06
N TYR A 518 1.79 -22.59 -16.72
CA TYR A 518 0.91 -23.76 -16.81
C TYR A 518 -0.41 -23.46 -17.55
N PRO A 519 -0.37 -22.93 -18.79
CA PRO A 519 -1.57 -22.54 -19.54
C PRO A 519 -2.54 -23.71 -19.81
N HIS A 520 -2.05 -24.95 -19.81
CA HIS A 520 -2.89 -26.14 -19.95
C HIS A 520 -3.77 -26.39 -18.71
N ILE A 521 -3.25 -26.12 -17.51
CA ILE A 521 -4.02 -26.20 -16.26
C ILE A 521 -5.02 -25.05 -16.20
N ALA A 522 -4.56 -23.84 -16.53
CA ALA A 522 -5.37 -22.62 -16.53
C ALA A 522 -6.66 -22.73 -17.37
N ARG A 523 -6.63 -23.47 -18.48
CA ARG A 523 -7.79 -23.69 -19.38
C ARG A 523 -8.56 -24.99 -19.14
N SER A 524 -8.22 -25.76 -18.10
CA SER A 524 -8.83 -27.06 -17.85
C SER A 524 -10.22 -26.93 -17.20
N TRP A 525 -11.12 -27.88 -17.51
CA TRP A 525 -12.42 -27.98 -16.84
C TRP A 525 -12.30 -28.23 -15.33
N THR A 526 -11.27 -28.94 -14.90
CA THR A 526 -11.01 -29.20 -13.47
C THR A 526 -10.71 -27.90 -12.73
N PHE A 527 -9.82 -27.07 -13.27
CA PHE A 527 -9.46 -25.82 -12.61
C PHE A 527 -10.59 -24.78 -12.69
N TYR A 528 -11.37 -24.76 -13.77
CA TYR A 528 -12.64 -24.03 -13.82
C TYR A 528 -13.62 -24.50 -12.74
N GLY A 529 -13.77 -25.82 -12.54
CA GLY A 529 -14.59 -26.38 -11.46
C GLY A 529 -14.14 -25.91 -10.08
N LEU A 530 -12.83 -25.85 -9.82
CA LEU A 530 -12.27 -25.27 -8.60
C LEU A 530 -12.59 -23.77 -8.48
N GLY A 531 -12.49 -23.01 -9.58
CA GLY A 531 -12.95 -21.63 -9.64
C GLY A 531 -14.43 -21.47 -9.27
N CYS A 532 -15.31 -22.35 -9.76
CA CYS A 532 -16.73 -22.37 -9.41
C CYS A 532 -16.96 -22.69 -7.92
N VAL A 533 -16.17 -23.61 -7.33
CA VAL A 533 -16.20 -23.86 -5.88
C VAL A 533 -15.78 -22.62 -5.11
N GLY A 534 -14.71 -21.93 -5.55
CA GLY A 534 -14.28 -20.66 -4.96
C GLY A 534 -15.37 -19.59 -5.01
N ALA A 535 -16.03 -19.43 -6.16
CA ALA A 535 -17.17 -18.53 -6.33
C ALA A 535 -18.36 -18.86 -5.42
N ALA A 536 -18.69 -20.15 -5.28
CA ALA A 536 -19.76 -20.61 -4.40
C ALA A 536 -19.42 -20.35 -2.91
N LEU A 537 -18.18 -20.61 -2.49
CA LEU A 537 -17.71 -20.35 -1.13
C LEU A 537 -17.74 -18.86 -0.80
N LEU A 538 -17.23 -17.99 -1.68
CA LEU A 538 -17.29 -16.53 -1.51
C LEU A 538 -18.74 -16.03 -1.41
N THR A 539 -19.65 -16.60 -2.17
CA THR A 539 -21.05 -16.15 -2.19
C THR A 539 -21.85 -16.65 -0.98
N ALA A 540 -21.56 -17.86 -0.49
CA ALA A 540 -22.39 -18.55 0.50
C ALA A 540 -21.81 -18.59 1.93
N ARG A 541 -20.53 -18.27 2.12
CA ARG A 541 -19.84 -18.37 3.42
C ARG A 541 -19.23 -17.04 3.82
N ALA A 542 -19.20 -16.77 5.12
CA ALA A 542 -18.55 -15.61 5.72
C ALA A 542 -17.11 -15.92 6.19
N ASP A 543 -16.42 -14.89 6.68
CA ASP A 543 -15.12 -14.94 7.33
C ASP A 543 -14.04 -15.67 6.49
N TRP A 544 -13.10 -16.33 7.17
CA TRP A 544 -11.99 -17.05 6.56
C TRP A 544 -12.41 -18.13 5.55
N THR A 545 -13.57 -18.76 5.74
CA THR A 545 -14.04 -19.79 4.80
C THR A 545 -14.47 -19.17 3.48
N GLY A 546 -15.23 -18.06 3.52
CA GLY A 546 -15.57 -17.30 2.33
C GLY A 546 -14.33 -16.72 1.66
N TYR A 547 -13.40 -16.18 2.46
CA TYR A 547 -12.14 -15.61 1.95
C TYR A 547 -11.22 -16.66 1.30
N GLY A 548 -11.15 -17.88 1.84
CA GLY A 548 -10.45 -19.00 1.19
C GLY A 548 -11.01 -19.29 -0.21
N GLY A 549 -12.34 -19.22 -0.36
CA GLY A 549 -13.02 -19.27 -1.65
C GLY A 549 -12.65 -18.11 -2.59
N ALA A 550 -12.59 -16.89 -2.04
CA ALA A 550 -12.17 -15.68 -2.76
C ALA A 550 -10.75 -15.81 -3.33
N LEU A 551 -9.80 -16.30 -2.52
CA LEU A 551 -8.42 -16.50 -2.95
C LEU A 551 -8.33 -17.57 -4.06
N LEU A 552 -9.06 -18.67 -3.93
CA LEU A 552 -9.12 -19.72 -4.96
C LEU A 552 -9.67 -19.17 -6.29
N LEU A 553 -10.76 -18.41 -6.24
CA LEU A 553 -11.34 -17.75 -7.41
C LEU A 553 -10.35 -16.74 -8.03
N THR A 554 -9.65 -15.96 -7.21
CA THR A 554 -8.64 -14.98 -7.66
C THR A 554 -7.53 -15.64 -8.46
N VAL A 555 -6.96 -16.73 -7.94
CA VAL A 555 -5.89 -17.49 -8.63
C VAL A 555 -6.41 -18.01 -9.96
N TYR A 556 -7.65 -18.53 -9.99
CA TYR A 556 -8.27 -19.01 -11.22
C TYR A 556 -8.47 -17.90 -12.27
N LEU A 557 -9.05 -16.76 -11.88
CA LEU A 557 -9.36 -15.65 -12.80
C LEU A 557 -8.10 -15.09 -13.46
N LEU A 558 -7.03 -14.83 -12.69
CA LEU A 558 -5.78 -14.30 -13.25
C LEU A 558 -5.06 -15.35 -14.11
N ALA A 559 -5.09 -16.63 -13.70
CA ALA A 559 -4.49 -17.70 -14.50
C ALA A 559 -5.22 -17.88 -15.84
N PHE A 560 -6.55 -17.85 -15.84
CA PHE A 560 -7.39 -18.01 -17.02
C PHE A 560 -7.29 -16.81 -17.99
N SER A 561 -6.98 -15.62 -17.48
CA SER A 561 -6.87 -14.39 -18.27
C SER A 561 -5.89 -14.51 -19.43
N VAL A 562 -4.71 -15.10 -19.19
CA VAL A 562 -3.63 -15.25 -20.18
C VAL A 562 -4.07 -16.08 -21.40
N PRO A 563 -4.47 -17.36 -21.24
CA PRO A 563 -4.89 -18.19 -22.37
C PRO A 563 -6.18 -17.69 -23.03
N MET A 564 -7.12 -17.12 -22.26
CA MET A 564 -8.38 -16.61 -22.81
C MET A 564 -8.17 -15.40 -23.73
N LEU A 565 -7.42 -14.39 -23.29
CA LEU A 565 -7.09 -13.23 -24.12
C LEU A 565 -6.23 -13.62 -25.33
N GLY A 566 -5.30 -14.56 -25.15
CA GLY A 566 -4.47 -15.07 -26.24
C GLY A 566 -5.28 -15.79 -27.33
N ALA A 567 -6.36 -16.48 -26.95
CA ALA A 567 -7.28 -17.10 -27.89
C ALA A 567 -8.25 -16.08 -28.52
N ALA A 568 -8.72 -15.11 -27.75
CA ALA A 568 -9.60 -14.02 -28.21
C ALA A 568 -8.93 -13.15 -29.28
N ALA A 569 -7.65 -12.84 -29.11
CA ALA A 569 -6.85 -12.04 -30.05
C ALA A 569 -6.81 -12.63 -31.47
N LYS A 570 -6.92 -13.96 -31.61
CA LYS A 570 -6.86 -14.68 -32.89
C LYS A 570 -8.21 -14.76 -33.62
N ARG A 571 -9.26 -14.15 -33.07
CA ARG A 571 -10.63 -14.16 -33.60
C ARG A 571 -11.04 -12.79 -34.12
N SER A 572 -12.28 -12.68 -34.63
CA SER A 572 -12.84 -11.39 -35.06
C SER A 572 -12.89 -10.40 -33.88
N PRO A 573 -12.16 -9.26 -33.92
CA PRO A 573 -12.14 -8.31 -32.81
C PRO A 573 -13.52 -7.73 -32.50
N ALA A 574 -14.28 -7.41 -33.56
CA ALA A 574 -15.59 -6.79 -33.42
C ALA A 574 -16.60 -7.73 -32.73
N THR A 575 -16.50 -9.03 -33.02
CA THR A 575 -17.35 -10.03 -32.37
C THR A 575 -16.84 -10.31 -30.95
N VAL A 576 -15.59 -10.70 -30.78
CA VAL A 576 -15.12 -11.18 -29.46
C VAL A 576 -15.02 -10.06 -28.44
N PHE A 577 -14.42 -8.92 -28.80
CA PHE A 577 -14.32 -7.78 -27.88
C PHE A 577 -15.57 -6.90 -27.92
N GLY A 578 -16.17 -6.64 -29.09
CA GLY A 578 -17.39 -5.82 -29.16
C GLY A 578 -18.58 -6.47 -28.45
N LEU A 579 -18.97 -7.70 -28.82
CA LEU A 579 -20.01 -8.44 -28.09
C LEU A 579 -19.57 -8.78 -26.67
N GLY A 580 -18.27 -9.04 -26.44
CA GLY A 580 -17.77 -9.32 -25.09
C GLY A 580 -17.94 -8.14 -24.14
N PHE A 581 -17.62 -6.92 -24.57
CA PHE A 581 -17.87 -5.72 -23.78
C PHE A 581 -19.37 -5.41 -23.62
N LEU A 582 -20.20 -5.76 -24.61
CA LEU A 582 -21.65 -5.67 -24.46
C LEU A 582 -22.16 -6.62 -23.35
N VAL A 583 -21.65 -7.86 -23.33
CA VAL A 583 -21.98 -8.85 -22.30
C VAL A 583 -21.45 -8.39 -20.93
N TYR A 584 -20.23 -7.87 -20.87
CA TYR A 584 -19.68 -7.23 -19.67
C TYR A 584 -20.61 -6.12 -19.16
N ASN A 585 -21.06 -5.21 -20.03
CA ASN A 585 -21.98 -4.13 -19.64
C ASN A 585 -23.30 -4.69 -19.13
N PHE A 586 -23.85 -5.73 -19.77
CA PHE A 586 -25.05 -6.40 -19.28
C PHE A 586 -24.86 -6.95 -17.85
N VAL A 587 -23.73 -7.62 -17.57
CA VAL A 587 -23.47 -8.14 -16.23
C VAL A 587 -23.18 -7.02 -15.21
N VAL A 588 -22.53 -5.92 -15.63
CA VAL A 588 -22.39 -4.72 -14.81
C VAL A 588 -23.75 -4.14 -14.43
N LEU A 589 -24.66 -3.98 -15.39
CA LEU A 589 -26.02 -3.50 -15.12
C LEU A 589 -26.80 -4.49 -14.26
N PHE A 590 -26.69 -5.79 -14.52
CA PHE A 590 -27.30 -6.83 -13.69
C PHE A 590 -26.80 -6.75 -12.23
N HIS A 591 -25.50 -6.52 -12.02
CA HIS A 591 -24.92 -6.28 -10.70
C HIS A 591 -25.46 -5.00 -10.01
N VAL A 592 -25.93 -4.01 -10.76
CA VAL A 592 -26.61 -2.83 -10.20
C VAL A 592 -28.08 -3.15 -9.89
N TRP A 593 -28.77 -3.87 -10.76
CA TRP A 593 -30.20 -4.17 -10.60
C TRP A 593 -30.51 -5.00 -9.36
N VAL A 594 -29.59 -5.85 -8.90
CA VAL A 594 -29.81 -6.66 -7.68
C VAL A 594 -29.86 -5.84 -6.39
N VAL A 595 -29.41 -4.58 -6.41
CA VAL A 595 -29.47 -3.63 -5.27
C VAL A 595 -30.37 -2.43 -5.57
N ALA A 596 -30.26 -1.84 -6.75
CA ALA A 596 -31.08 -0.70 -7.17
C ALA A 596 -32.45 -1.12 -7.74
N TYR A 597 -32.98 -2.28 -7.33
CA TYR A 597 -34.17 -2.89 -7.94
C TYR A 597 -35.43 -2.01 -7.81
N ALA A 598 -35.49 -1.14 -6.79
CA ALA A 598 -36.59 -0.19 -6.61
C ALA A 598 -36.58 0.94 -7.67
N PHE A 599 -35.42 1.25 -8.25
CA PHE A 599 -35.20 2.42 -9.11
C PHE A 599 -35.15 2.08 -10.61
N VAL A 600 -34.98 0.81 -10.96
CA VAL A 600 -34.72 0.39 -12.34
C VAL A 600 -35.87 -0.47 -12.89
N PRO A 601 -36.39 -0.19 -14.10
CA PRO A 601 -37.40 -1.02 -14.75
C PRO A 601 -36.96 -2.50 -14.84
N GLY A 602 -37.80 -3.41 -14.33
CA GLY A 602 -37.51 -4.84 -14.30
C GLY A 602 -36.58 -5.28 -13.16
N GLY A 603 -36.05 -4.34 -12.36
CA GLY A 603 -35.25 -4.60 -11.17
C GLY A 603 -35.88 -5.59 -10.17
N PRO A 604 -37.19 -5.50 -9.85
CA PRO A 604 -37.82 -6.42 -8.90
C PRO A 604 -37.73 -7.90 -9.28
N LEU A 605 -37.55 -8.23 -10.56
CA LEU A 605 -37.40 -9.61 -11.04
C LEU A 605 -36.08 -10.26 -10.58
N VAL A 606 -35.09 -9.44 -10.25
CA VAL A 606 -33.74 -9.88 -9.89
C VAL A 606 -33.32 -9.39 -8.50
N ARG A 607 -34.27 -8.89 -7.70
CA ARG A 607 -34.07 -8.41 -6.33
C ARG A 607 -33.26 -9.43 -5.52
N GLU A 608 -32.16 -8.96 -4.92
CA GLU A 608 -31.31 -9.72 -4.00
C GLU A 608 -30.63 -10.96 -4.62
N ARG A 609 -30.50 -11.03 -5.95
CA ARG A 609 -29.93 -12.19 -6.69
C ARG A 609 -28.45 -12.07 -7.05
N THR A 610 -27.59 -11.75 -6.08
CA THR A 610 -26.12 -11.76 -6.31
C THR A 610 -25.61 -13.15 -6.69
N ASP A 611 -26.26 -14.21 -6.20
CA ASP A 611 -26.03 -15.60 -6.60
C ASP A 611 -26.23 -15.82 -8.11
N TRP A 612 -27.24 -15.18 -8.71
CA TRP A 612 -27.46 -15.24 -10.16
C TRP A 612 -26.39 -14.48 -10.92
N VAL A 613 -25.98 -13.29 -10.45
CA VAL A 613 -24.88 -12.53 -11.07
C VAL A 613 -23.59 -13.34 -11.08
N MET A 614 -23.24 -13.98 -9.95
CA MET A 614 -22.07 -14.86 -9.86
C MET A 614 -22.21 -16.09 -10.77
N SER A 615 -23.38 -16.73 -10.78
CA SER A 615 -23.65 -17.89 -11.63
C SER A 615 -23.55 -17.54 -13.13
N THR A 616 -24.15 -16.43 -13.56
CA THR A 616 -24.05 -15.91 -14.93
C THR A 616 -22.60 -15.60 -15.30
N THR A 617 -21.85 -14.99 -14.40
CA THR A 617 -20.42 -14.71 -14.59
C THR A 617 -19.62 -15.99 -14.82
N MET A 618 -19.79 -17.00 -13.97
CA MET A 618 -19.10 -18.28 -14.10
C MET A 618 -19.54 -19.05 -15.34
N LEU A 619 -20.84 -19.05 -15.70
CA LEU A 619 -21.35 -19.64 -16.94
C LEU A 619 -20.71 -19.03 -18.19
N PHE A 620 -20.59 -17.70 -18.22
CA PHE A 620 -19.92 -17.00 -19.32
C PHE A 620 -18.43 -17.32 -19.38
N ILE A 621 -17.73 -17.39 -18.24
CA ILE A 621 -16.35 -17.88 -18.19
C ILE A 621 -16.26 -19.33 -18.70
N GLY A 622 -17.21 -20.19 -18.34
CA GLY A 622 -17.35 -21.57 -18.82
C GLY A 622 -17.50 -21.66 -20.34
N CYS A 623 -18.23 -20.74 -20.97
CA CYS A 623 -18.28 -20.61 -22.44
C CYS A 623 -16.89 -20.32 -23.03
N GLY A 624 -16.09 -19.48 -22.36
CA GLY A 624 -14.69 -19.24 -22.69
C GLY A 624 -13.84 -20.51 -22.59
N VAL A 625 -13.93 -21.23 -21.46
CA VAL A 625 -13.22 -22.51 -21.22
C VAL A 625 -13.56 -23.53 -22.30
N PHE A 626 -14.84 -23.72 -22.61
CA PHE A 626 -15.31 -24.60 -23.68
C PHE A 626 -14.69 -24.25 -25.04
N THR A 627 -14.55 -22.96 -25.32
CA THR A 627 -14.06 -22.45 -26.60
C THR A 627 -12.55 -22.62 -26.79
N ILE A 628 -11.77 -22.62 -25.70
CA ILE A 628 -10.29 -22.70 -25.75
C ILE A 628 -9.73 -24.07 -25.33
N SER A 629 -10.60 -24.98 -24.87
CA SER A 629 -10.28 -26.37 -24.56
C SER A 629 -10.01 -27.18 -25.84
N PRO A 630 -9.03 -28.10 -25.86
CA PRO A 630 -8.80 -28.95 -27.02
C PRO A 630 -9.99 -29.90 -27.26
N PRO A 631 -10.35 -30.20 -28.53
CA PRO A 631 -11.41 -31.15 -28.84
C PRO A 631 -11.05 -32.56 -28.36
N SER A 632 -12.04 -33.29 -27.82
CA SER A 632 -11.87 -34.64 -27.24
C SER A 632 -11.65 -35.74 -28.27
N ASN A 633 -11.90 -35.50 -29.56
CA ASN A 633 -11.76 -36.50 -30.62
C ASN A 633 -10.87 -36.00 -31.78
N GLY A 634 -9.78 -36.73 -32.02
CA GLY A 634 -9.08 -36.78 -33.30
C GLY A 634 -7.82 -35.92 -33.43
N GLY A 635 -6.66 -36.58 -33.38
CA GLY A 635 -5.53 -36.47 -34.32
C GLY A 635 -4.99 -35.11 -34.80
N ALA A 636 -5.44 -33.98 -34.27
CA ALA A 636 -4.89 -32.68 -34.63
C ALA A 636 -3.50 -32.55 -34.01
N LYS A 637 -2.47 -32.47 -34.87
CA LYS A 637 -1.08 -32.21 -34.47
C LYS A 637 -1.07 -31.12 -33.39
N SER A 638 -0.64 -31.48 -32.19
CA SER A 638 -0.37 -30.54 -31.10
C SER A 638 0.46 -29.41 -31.69
N TYR A 639 -0.12 -28.22 -31.83
CA TYR A 639 0.66 -27.04 -32.17
C TYR A 639 1.72 -26.94 -31.09
N THR A 640 2.97 -27.16 -31.49
CA THR A 640 4.13 -27.08 -30.62
C THR A 640 4.10 -25.70 -30.00
N TYR A 641 3.66 -25.63 -28.74
CA TYR A 641 3.72 -24.43 -27.94
C TYR A 641 5.19 -24.03 -27.92
N THR A 642 5.54 -22.99 -28.67
CA THR A 642 6.88 -22.42 -28.62
C THR A 642 6.87 -21.51 -27.41
N PRO A 643 7.50 -21.90 -26.28
CA PRO A 643 7.53 -21.03 -25.12
C PRO A 643 8.18 -19.70 -25.54
N PRO A 644 7.61 -18.55 -25.14
CA PRO A 644 8.19 -17.27 -25.48
C PRO A 644 9.58 -17.10 -24.88
N ALA A 645 10.29 -16.08 -25.38
CA ALA A 645 11.67 -15.82 -25.00
C ALA A 645 11.81 -15.78 -23.47
N PRO A 646 12.68 -16.62 -22.87
CA PRO A 646 12.80 -16.76 -21.42
C PRO A 646 13.12 -15.44 -20.70
N ARG A 647 13.67 -14.43 -21.40
CA ARG A 647 14.00 -13.11 -20.85
C ARG A 647 12.79 -12.28 -20.43
N GLN A 648 11.73 -12.22 -21.23
CA GLN A 648 10.56 -11.39 -20.92
C GLN A 648 9.83 -11.90 -19.67
N ARG A 649 9.73 -13.22 -19.53
CA ARG A 649 9.18 -13.84 -18.33
C ARG A 649 10.02 -13.56 -17.08
N ALA A 650 11.33 -13.37 -17.22
CA ALA A 650 12.20 -13.01 -16.10
C ALA A 650 11.83 -11.61 -15.57
N HIS A 651 11.65 -10.64 -16.48
CA HIS A 651 11.19 -9.30 -16.12
C HIS A 651 9.78 -9.32 -15.53
N THR A 652 8.86 -10.11 -16.07
CA THR A 652 7.53 -10.31 -15.46
C THR A 652 7.65 -10.80 -14.01
N LEU A 653 8.49 -11.80 -13.75
CA LEU A 653 8.72 -12.31 -12.40
C LEU A 653 9.36 -11.25 -11.49
N SER A 654 10.29 -10.44 -12.00
CA SER A 654 10.85 -9.31 -11.25
C SER A 654 9.79 -8.28 -10.90
N VAL A 655 8.90 -7.93 -11.82
CA VAL A 655 7.79 -6.99 -11.57
C VAL A 655 6.81 -7.59 -10.55
N VAL A 656 6.44 -8.87 -10.68
CA VAL A 656 5.61 -9.57 -9.69
C VAL A 656 6.25 -9.52 -8.30
N GLY A 657 7.55 -9.82 -8.20
CA GLY A 657 8.28 -9.75 -6.94
C GLY A 657 8.30 -8.34 -6.35
N PHE A 658 8.51 -7.32 -7.19
CA PHE A 658 8.46 -5.92 -6.77
C PHE A 658 7.07 -5.49 -6.29
N LEU A 659 6.01 -5.81 -7.04
CA LEU A 659 4.63 -5.48 -6.65
C LEU A 659 4.22 -6.19 -5.36
N GLN A 660 4.64 -7.44 -5.18
CA GLN A 660 4.39 -8.17 -3.93
C GLN A 660 5.14 -7.55 -2.75
N LEU A 661 6.41 -7.17 -2.93
CA LEU A 661 7.18 -6.49 -1.91
C LEU A 661 6.51 -5.16 -1.53
N LEU A 662 6.08 -4.37 -2.52
CA LEU A 662 5.36 -3.13 -2.29
C LEU A 662 4.07 -3.37 -1.49
N ALA A 663 3.29 -4.39 -1.87
CA ALA A 663 2.07 -4.75 -1.13
C ALA A 663 2.35 -5.15 0.32
N VAL A 664 3.42 -5.91 0.59
CA VAL A 664 3.83 -6.27 1.96
C VAL A 664 4.29 -5.04 2.74
N CYS A 665 5.07 -4.14 2.13
CA CYS A 665 5.48 -2.89 2.76
C CYS A 665 4.27 -2.01 3.10
N VAL A 666 3.31 -1.88 2.18
CA VAL A 666 2.07 -1.13 2.40
C VAL A 666 1.24 -1.78 3.52
N ALA A 667 1.10 -3.11 3.53
CA ALA A 667 0.41 -3.82 4.59
C ALA A 667 1.05 -3.63 5.97
N TYR A 668 2.38 -3.53 6.03
CA TYR A 668 3.11 -3.22 7.26
C TYR A 668 2.88 -1.76 7.70
N MET A 669 2.96 -0.80 6.78
CA MET A 669 2.73 0.62 7.08
C MET A 669 1.27 0.91 7.48
N ARG A 670 0.32 0.21 6.87
CA ARG A 670 -1.13 0.31 7.15
C ARG A 670 -1.58 -0.68 8.24
N PHE A 671 -0.66 -1.40 8.88
CA PHE A 671 -1.04 -2.30 9.94
C PHE A 671 -1.62 -1.48 11.10
N PRO A 672 -2.81 -1.81 11.62
CA PRO A 672 -3.49 -1.00 12.63
C PRO A 672 -2.61 -0.71 13.86
N THR A 673 -2.23 0.55 14.08
CA THR A 673 -1.63 1.05 15.34
C THR A 673 -2.50 2.14 15.99
N PHE A 674 -3.80 2.13 15.70
CA PHE A 674 -4.69 3.29 15.87
C PHE A 674 -4.67 3.91 17.28
N ASP A 675 -4.67 5.24 17.30
CA ASP A 675 -4.91 6.04 18.51
C ASP A 675 -6.42 6.18 18.72
N TYR A 676 -6.97 5.23 19.45
CA TYR A 676 -8.39 5.18 19.80
C TYR A 676 -8.78 6.14 20.95
N THR A 677 -7.96 7.17 21.23
CA THR A 677 -8.22 8.05 22.38
C THR A 677 -9.45 8.94 22.10
N PRO A 678 -10.50 8.89 22.95
CA PRO A 678 -11.68 9.76 22.85
C PRO A 678 -11.36 11.20 23.27
N TYR A 679 -12.04 12.17 22.68
CA TYR A 679 -11.72 13.60 22.83
C TYR A 679 -11.91 14.12 24.26
N HIS A 680 -12.94 13.65 24.96
CA HIS A 680 -13.36 14.18 26.26
C HIS A 680 -13.36 13.12 27.39
N ALA A 681 -12.30 12.31 27.43
CA ALA A 681 -12.15 11.21 28.40
C ALA A 681 -12.28 11.61 29.88
N PRO A 682 -11.64 12.71 30.37
CA PRO A 682 -11.71 13.09 31.79
C PRO A 682 -13.13 13.41 32.26
N GLN A 683 -13.97 13.94 31.38
CA GLN A 683 -15.36 14.30 31.66
C GLN A 683 -16.33 13.14 31.47
N LYS A 684 -15.86 11.96 31.02
CA LYS A 684 -16.68 10.81 30.62
C LYS A 684 -17.78 11.17 29.62
N LEU A 685 -17.43 12.02 28.65
CA LEU A 685 -18.34 12.46 27.61
C LEU A 685 -18.15 11.64 26.34
N ILE A 686 -19.26 11.26 25.72
CA ILE A 686 -19.30 10.68 24.38
C ILE A 686 -19.95 11.68 23.44
N THR A 687 -19.26 12.01 22.35
CA THR A 687 -19.79 12.80 21.23
C THR A 687 -20.16 11.86 20.11
N ALA A 688 -21.46 11.71 19.84
CA ALA A 688 -22.00 10.79 18.85
C ALA A 688 -22.63 11.56 17.69
N GLY A 689 -22.37 11.15 16.45
CA GLY A 689 -22.92 11.78 15.26
C GLY A 689 -23.51 10.81 14.26
N ILE A 690 -24.35 11.30 13.37
CA ILE A 690 -24.87 10.57 12.21
C ILE A 690 -24.65 11.43 10.97
N TRP A 691 -24.36 10.79 9.83
CA TRP A 691 -24.29 11.46 8.55
C TRP A 691 -24.55 10.52 7.37
N THR A 692 -25.47 10.89 6.47
CA THR A 692 -25.58 10.25 5.15
C THR A 692 -24.56 10.89 4.21
N VAL A 693 -23.58 10.10 3.76
CA VAL A 693 -22.38 10.63 3.07
C VAL A 693 -22.44 10.58 1.55
N HIS A 694 -23.59 10.25 0.97
CA HIS A 694 -23.85 10.28 -0.46
C HIS A 694 -22.74 9.59 -1.28
N PHE A 695 -22.35 8.40 -0.81
CA PHE A 695 -21.29 7.59 -1.39
C PHE A 695 -19.92 8.29 -1.53
N SER A 696 -19.65 9.28 -0.68
CA SER A 696 -18.41 10.08 -0.66
C SER A 696 -18.10 10.79 -1.98
N LEU A 697 -19.14 11.25 -2.66
CA LEU A 697 -19.07 12.22 -3.75
C LEU A 697 -19.72 13.52 -3.28
N ASP A 698 -19.08 14.65 -3.60
CA ASP A 698 -19.66 15.96 -3.35
C ASP A 698 -20.51 16.48 -4.52
N ASN A 699 -21.15 17.64 -4.32
CA ASN A 699 -22.05 18.27 -5.29
C ASN A 699 -21.40 18.63 -6.64
N ASP A 700 -20.07 18.52 -6.76
CA ASP A 700 -19.33 18.81 -7.99
C ASP A 700 -18.64 17.54 -8.53
N MET A 701 -19.08 16.35 -8.08
CA MET A 701 -18.55 15.03 -8.44
C MET A 701 -17.07 14.84 -8.05
N TRP A 702 -16.63 15.47 -6.98
CA TRP A 702 -15.32 15.20 -6.37
C TRP A 702 -15.42 14.19 -5.24
N SER A 703 -14.34 13.45 -5.06
CA SER A 703 -14.14 12.61 -3.88
C SER A 703 -14.15 13.46 -2.61
N SER A 704 -15.02 13.14 -1.66
CA SER A 704 -15.27 13.97 -0.48
C SER A 704 -14.67 13.44 0.83
N GLU A 705 -13.92 12.32 0.81
CA GLU A 705 -13.44 11.64 2.03
C GLU A 705 -12.61 12.54 2.94
N TYR A 706 -11.73 13.36 2.37
CA TYR A 706 -10.89 14.30 3.11
C TYR A 706 -11.72 15.37 3.82
N ARG A 707 -12.76 15.88 3.15
CA ARG A 707 -13.66 16.89 3.73
C ARG A 707 -14.55 16.28 4.82
N ILE A 708 -14.97 15.03 4.63
CA ILE A 708 -15.68 14.25 5.65
C ILE A 708 -14.76 14.06 6.86
N ARG A 709 -13.52 13.60 6.68
CA ARG A 709 -12.52 13.45 7.75
C ARG A 709 -12.36 14.73 8.57
N ASP A 710 -12.18 15.86 7.90
CA ASP A 710 -11.97 17.14 8.55
C ASP A 710 -13.22 17.57 9.35
N ALA A 711 -14.42 17.40 8.77
CA ALA A 711 -15.67 17.67 9.49
C ALA A 711 -15.84 16.78 10.75
N LEU A 712 -15.59 15.47 10.65
CA LEU A 712 -15.68 14.56 11.80
C LEU A 712 -14.67 14.91 12.91
N ARG A 713 -13.47 15.36 12.51
CA ARG A 713 -12.41 15.79 13.42
C ARG A 713 -12.75 17.11 14.12
N ASP A 714 -13.19 18.11 13.37
CA ASP A 714 -13.52 19.43 13.88
C ASP A 714 -14.76 19.39 14.80
N LEU A 715 -15.68 18.45 14.56
CA LEU A 715 -16.82 18.17 15.43
C LEU A 715 -16.47 17.30 16.65
N GLU A 716 -15.22 16.84 16.76
CA GLU A 716 -14.71 16.00 17.84
C GLU A 716 -15.57 14.73 18.06
N LEU A 717 -15.99 14.08 16.97
CA LEU A 717 -16.85 12.90 17.06
C LEU A 717 -16.08 11.69 17.59
N ASP A 718 -16.56 11.14 18.71
CA ASP A 718 -16.05 9.90 19.29
C ASP A 718 -16.69 8.67 18.65
N VAL A 719 -17.97 8.78 18.25
CA VAL A 719 -18.73 7.72 17.59
C VAL A 719 -19.52 8.33 16.44
N VAL A 720 -19.49 7.72 15.26
CA VAL A 720 -20.29 8.19 14.13
C VAL A 720 -20.89 7.04 13.34
N GLY A 721 -22.18 7.15 13.03
CA GLY A 721 -22.84 6.33 12.02
C GLY A 721 -22.73 7.02 10.66
N LEU A 722 -22.26 6.30 9.65
CA LEU A 722 -22.26 6.76 8.25
C LEU A 722 -23.23 5.92 7.45
N LEU A 723 -24.06 6.58 6.64
CA LEU A 723 -25.05 5.93 5.77
C LEU A 723 -24.74 6.21 4.31
N GLU A 724 -25.25 5.37 3.42
CA GLU A 724 -24.84 5.34 2.00
C GLU A 724 -23.33 5.14 1.87
N SER A 725 -22.83 4.17 2.63
CA SER A 725 -21.40 3.89 2.81
C SER A 725 -20.89 2.67 2.03
N ASP A 726 -21.76 1.92 1.33
CA ASP A 726 -21.34 0.80 0.47
C ASP A 726 -20.74 1.31 -0.84
N LEU A 727 -19.42 1.28 -0.93
CA LEU A 727 -18.62 1.73 -2.07
C LEU A 727 -17.93 0.58 -2.82
N GLN A 728 -18.19 -0.68 -2.45
CA GLN A 728 -17.48 -1.85 -2.97
C GLN A 728 -18.14 -2.46 -4.21
N ARG A 729 -18.85 -1.63 -4.97
CA ARG A 729 -19.49 -1.97 -6.24
C ARG A 729 -18.75 -1.32 -7.40
N VAL A 730 -18.87 -1.92 -8.59
CA VAL A 730 -18.29 -1.39 -9.84
C VAL A 730 -18.70 0.07 -10.10
N ILE A 731 -19.96 0.41 -9.85
CA ILE A 731 -20.49 1.77 -10.02
C ILE A 731 -19.92 2.79 -9.01
N MET A 732 -19.28 2.33 -7.94
CA MET A 732 -18.65 3.17 -6.91
C MET A 732 -17.12 3.10 -6.97
N GLY A 733 -16.54 2.47 -8.00
CA GLY A 733 -15.10 2.33 -8.17
C GLY A 733 -14.44 1.28 -7.27
N ASN A 734 -15.21 0.42 -6.58
CA ASN A 734 -14.71 -0.59 -5.63
C ASN A 734 -13.81 0.03 -4.55
N ARG A 735 -14.30 1.04 -3.83
CA ARG A 735 -13.53 1.74 -2.78
C ARG A 735 -14.18 1.57 -1.42
N ASP A 736 -13.56 2.13 -0.39
CA ASP A 736 -14.04 2.13 0.99
C ASP A 736 -13.51 3.35 1.76
N THR A 737 -14.38 4.36 1.88
CA THR A 737 -14.09 5.57 2.64
C THR A 737 -14.02 5.32 4.14
N THR A 738 -14.72 4.32 4.66
CA THR A 738 -14.75 4.04 6.09
C THR A 738 -13.38 3.53 6.58
N GLN A 739 -12.68 2.78 5.72
CA GLN A 739 -11.29 2.39 5.98
C GLN A 739 -10.37 3.61 6.08
N PHE A 740 -10.46 4.55 5.15
CA PHE A 740 -9.69 5.80 5.18
C PHE A 740 -9.94 6.60 6.46
N LEU A 741 -11.21 6.77 6.83
CA LEU A 741 -11.59 7.51 8.04
C LEU A 741 -11.10 6.83 9.32
N ALA A 742 -11.21 5.50 9.40
CA ALA A 742 -10.73 4.72 10.54
C ALA A 742 -9.22 4.88 10.76
N GLU A 743 -8.45 4.82 9.66
CA GLU A 743 -7.00 4.97 9.68
C GLU A 743 -6.57 6.41 10.03
N GLU A 744 -7.21 7.42 9.45
CA GLU A 744 -6.85 8.84 9.63
C GLU A 744 -7.34 9.46 10.94
N LEU A 745 -8.43 8.95 11.52
CA LEU A 745 -9.02 9.48 12.76
C LEU A 745 -8.72 8.61 13.99
N GLY A 746 -8.11 7.44 13.80
CA GLY A 746 -7.84 6.49 14.88
C GLY A 746 -9.13 5.95 15.48
N MET A 747 -9.88 5.19 14.69
CA MET A 747 -11.19 4.65 15.09
C MET A 747 -11.29 3.15 14.76
N TYR A 748 -11.99 2.40 15.61
CA TYR A 748 -12.58 1.12 15.23
C TYR A 748 -13.63 1.35 14.17
N VAL A 749 -13.75 0.41 13.24
CA VAL A 749 -14.75 0.46 12.17
C VAL A 749 -15.46 -0.88 12.06
N ASP A 750 -16.79 -0.83 12.15
CA ASP A 750 -17.66 -1.85 11.61
C ASP A 750 -18.20 -1.35 10.26
N TYR A 751 -17.82 -2.06 9.20
CA TYR A 751 -18.19 -1.74 7.81
C TYR A 751 -19.69 -1.99 7.52
N GLY A 752 -20.41 -2.64 8.44
CA GLY A 752 -21.83 -3.00 8.30
C GLY A 752 -22.09 -4.22 7.42
N PRO A 753 -23.36 -4.46 7.01
CA PRO A 753 -23.67 -5.54 6.10
C PRO A 753 -22.83 -5.43 4.83
N GLY A 754 -22.13 -6.50 4.46
CA GLY A 754 -21.28 -6.51 3.28
C GLY A 754 -22.04 -6.18 1.98
N PRO A 755 -21.34 -5.80 0.89
CA PRO A 755 -21.96 -5.44 -0.40
C PRO A 755 -22.78 -6.58 -1.04
N ASN A 756 -22.61 -7.82 -0.60
CA ASN A 756 -23.45 -8.95 -1.00
C ASN A 756 -24.82 -9.01 -0.28
N LYS A 757 -25.12 -8.04 0.60
CA LYS A 757 -26.38 -7.93 1.36
C LYS A 757 -27.39 -6.94 0.78
N HIS A 758 -27.11 -6.38 -0.40
CA HIS A 758 -28.07 -5.61 -1.21
C HIS A 758 -28.66 -4.38 -0.54
N THR A 759 -27.86 -3.68 0.27
CA THR A 759 -28.20 -2.38 0.86
C THR A 759 -27.29 -1.28 0.32
N TRP A 760 -27.61 -0.01 0.55
CA TRP A 760 -26.70 1.11 0.27
C TRP A 760 -25.59 1.30 1.31
N GLY A 761 -25.56 0.45 2.34
CA GLY A 761 -24.54 0.43 3.37
C GLY A 761 -24.86 1.34 4.56
N ALA A 762 -24.46 0.84 5.72
CA ALA A 762 -24.36 1.59 6.97
C ALA A 762 -23.03 1.20 7.61
N ALA A 763 -22.32 2.13 8.21
CA ALA A 763 -21.07 1.86 8.91
C ALA A 763 -21.07 2.55 10.28
N LEU A 764 -20.34 1.97 11.22
CA LEU A 764 -20.11 2.54 12.55
C LEU A 764 -18.61 2.74 12.74
N LEU A 765 -18.20 3.97 13.03
CA LEU A 765 -16.85 4.28 13.48
C LEU A 765 -16.88 4.69 14.95
N SER A 766 -15.92 4.22 15.72
CA SER A 766 -15.87 4.46 17.17
C SER A 766 -14.44 4.60 17.67
N LYS A 767 -14.16 5.61 18.51
CA LYS A 767 -12.94 5.68 19.33
C LYS A 767 -13.01 4.72 20.52
N PHE A 768 -14.20 4.25 20.89
CA PHE A 768 -14.36 3.22 21.91
C PHE A 768 -14.30 1.81 21.31
N PRO A 769 -13.72 0.82 22.00
CA PRO A 769 -13.70 -0.57 21.54
C PRO A 769 -15.11 -1.09 21.23
N ILE A 770 -15.28 -1.66 20.03
CA ILE A 770 -16.48 -2.40 19.65
C ILE A 770 -16.35 -3.83 20.21
N VAL A 771 -17.20 -4.15 21.18
CA VAL A 771 -17.18 -5.45 21.89
C VAL A 771 -17.85 -6.53 21.04
N GLU A 772 -19.02 -6.20 20.50
CA GLU A 772 -19.84 -7.07 19.65
C GLU A 772 -20.62 -6.20 18.67
N SER A 773 -20.91 -6.74 17.49
CA SER A 773 -21.85 -6.12 16.57
C SER A 773 -22.69 -7.13 15.80
N GLU A 774 -23.93 -6.74 15.52
CA GLU A 774 -24.92 -7.53 14.78
C GLU A 774 -25.46 -6.70 13.62
N HIS A 775 -25.55 -7.30 12.44
CA HIS A 775 -26.10 -6.68 11.24
C HIS A 775 -27.52 -7.19 10.97
N HIS A 776 -28.45 -6.26 10.81
CA HIS A 776 -29.86 -6.54 10.58
C HIS A 776 -30.28 -6.01 9.20
N LEU A 777 -31.00 -6.84 8.45
CA LEU A 777 -31.71 -6.45 7.24
C LEU A 777 -33.19 -6.39 7.60
N LEU A 778 -33.77 -5.20 7.59
CA LEU A 778 -35.12 -5.00 8.09
C LEU A 778 -36.18 -5.37 7.03
N PRO A 779 -37.43 -5.65 7.45
CA PRO A 779 -38.50 -6.01 6.52
C PRO A 779 -38.71 -4.96 5.43
N SER A 780 -38.81 -5.42 4.19
CA SER A 780 -39.06 -4.58 3.03
C SER A 780 -39.87 -5.36 1.99
N PRO A 781 -41.21 -5.40 2.10
CA PRO A 781 -42.05 -6.13 1.16
C PRO A 781 -42.08 -5.51 -0.26
N VAL A 782 -41.88 -4.20 -0.39
CA VAL A 782 -42.03 -3.49 -1.67
C VAL A 782 -40.75 -2.74 -2.06
N GLY A 783 -40.26 -1.91 -1.15
CA GLY A 783 -39.20 -0.92 -1.36
C GLY A 783 -37.79 -1.44 -1.16
N GLU A 784 -36.90 -0.53 -0.75
CA GLU A 784 -35.50 -0.81 -0.47
C GLU A 784 -35.26 -1.58 0.84
N LEU A 785 -34.30 -2.49 0.80
CA LEU A 785 -33.82 -3.22 1.96
C LEU A 785 -32.99 -2.32 2.90
N ALA A 786 -33.58 -1.99 4.05
CA ALA A 786 -32.99 -1.11 5.05
C ALA A 786 -31.96 -1.82 5.95
N PRO A 787 -30.70 -1.35 6.02
CA PRO A 787 -29.68 -1.89 6.93
C PRO A 787 -29.78 -1.27 8.34
N ALA A 788 -29.50 -2.09 9.36
CA ALA A 788 -29.17 -1.61 10.70
C ALA A 788 -27.95 -2.34 11.30
N ILE A 789 -27.15 -1.61 12.05
CA ILE A 789 -26.09 -2.15 12.92
C ILE A 789 -26.54 -1.98 14.36
N LYS A 790 -26.46 -3.03 15.17
CA LYS A 790 -26.47 -2.95 16.64
C LYS A 790 -25.08 -3.30 17.12
N ALA A 791 -24.36 -2.35 17.70
CA ALA A 791 -23.04 -2.56 18.27
C ALA A 791 -23.03 -2.26 19.76
N THR A 792 -22.28 -3.03 20.53
CA THR A 792 -22.02 -2.74 21.94
C THR A 792 -20.62 -2.18 22.08
N LEU A 793 -20.49 -0.97 22.62
CA LEU A 793 -19.22 -0.28 22.84
C LEU A 793 -18.82 -0.32 24.32
N ASP A 794 -17.53 -0.47 24.61
CA ASP A 794 -16.99 -0.24 25.97
C ASP A 794 -16.62 1.23 26.15
N VAL A 795 -17.52 1.99 26.77
CA VAL A 795 -17.38 3.43 26.97
C VAL A 795 -17.05 3.70 28.44
N TYR A 796 -15.77 3.95 28.73
CA TYR A 796 -15.25 4.20 30.08
C TYR A 796 -15.60 3.09 31.10
N GLY A 797 -15.59 1.82 30.68
CA GLY A 797 -15.96 0.66 31.49
C GLY A 797 -17.46 0.41 31.57
N THR A 798 -18.27 1.12 30.80
CA THR A 798 -19.73 0.94 30.72
C THR A 798 -20.10 0.47 29.31
N LEU A 799 -20.84 -0.64 29.21
CA LEU A 799 -21.36 -1.12 27.94
C LEU A 799 -22.51 -0.23 27.46
N VAL A 800 -22.33 0.38 26.28
CA VAL A 800 -23.31 1.25 25.63
C VAL A 800 -23.69 0.67 24.29
N ASP A 801 -24.98 0.47 24.04
CA ASP A 801 -25.46 -0.02 22.75
C ASP A 801 -25.63 1.15 21.78
N VAL A 802 -25.02 1.06 20.60
CA VAL A 802 -25.18 2.02 19.52
C VAL A 802 -25.86 1.35 18.34
N PHE A 803 -26.95 1.96 17.90
CA PHE A 803 -27.71 1.53 16.73
C PHE A 803 -27.45 2.50 15.58
N VAL A 804 -27.05 1.99 14.42
CA VAL A 804 -26.95 2.77 13.18
C VAL A 804 -28.02 2.26 12.22
N PHE A 805 -28.85 3.14 11.65
CA PHE A 805 -29.99 2.71 10.84
C PHE A 805 -30.27 3.64 9.66
N HIS A 806 -30.50 3.05 8.49
CA HIS A 806 -30.97 3.75 7.29
C HIS A 806 -32.36 3.25 6.91
N SER A 807 -33.39 4.09 7.10
CA SER A 807 -34.78 3.78 6.73
C SER A 807 -34.96 3.69 5.21
N GLY A 808 -35.96 2.90 4.80
CA GLY A 808 -36.46 2.89 3.43
C GLY A 808 -37.09 4.23 3.00
N GLN A 809 -37.37 4.32 1.70
CA GLN A 809 -37.80 5.54 1.02
C GLN A 809 -39.17 6.07 1.48
N GLU A 810 -39.47 7.33 1.16
CA GLU A 810 -40.71 7.98 1.58
C GLU A 810 -41.96 7.31 0.98
N GLU A 811 -41.83 6.87 -0.26
CA GLU A 811 -42.87 6.30 -1.11
C GLU A 811 -43.38 4.96 -0.58
N ASP A 812 -42.54 4.20 0.12
CA ASP A 812 -42.82 2.85 0.61
C ASP A 812 -43.32 2.87 2.07
N VAL A 813 -44.55 3.36 2.25
CA VAL A 813 -45.15 3.58 3.58
C VAL A 813 -45.17 2.32 4.46
N GLU A 814 -45.52 1.16 3.88
CA GLU A 814 -45.59 -0.10 4.64
C GLU A 814 -44.20 -0.58 5.07
N ASP A 815 -43.20 -0.48 4.18
CA ASP A 815 -41.81 -0.83 4.50
C ASP A 815 -41.32 -0.01 5.70
N ARG A 816 -41.47 1.32 5.65
CA ARG A 816 -41.06 2.18 6.78
C ARG A 816 -41.78 1.84 8.07
N LYS A 817 -43.07 1.50 8.01
CA LYS A 817 -43.85 1.10 9.19
C LYS A 817 -43.25 -0.16 9.80
N LEU A 818 -43.09 -1.23 9.02
CA LEU A 818 -42.53 -2.50 9.49
C LEU A 818 -41.09 -2.34 9.99
N GLN A 819 -40.29 -1.52 9.33
CA GLN A 819 -38.93 -1.17 9.75
C GLN A 819 -38.94 -0.44 11.11
N SER A 820 -39.85 0.53 11.30
CA SER A 820 -39.98 1.25 12.56
C SER A 820 -40.38 0.34 13.73
N GLU A 821 -41.32 -0.58 13.51
CA GLU A 821 -41.77 -1.55 14.51
C GLU A 821 -40.64 -2.53 14.88
N TYR A 822 -39.90 -3.04 13.88
CA TYR A 822 -38.76 -3.92 14.10
C TYR A 822 -37.68 -3.22 14.92
N LEU A 823 -37.29 -1.99 14.55
CA LEU A 823 -36.23 -1.26 15.23
C LEU A 823 -36.64 -0.86 16.65
N ALA A 824 -37.89 -0.44 16.86
CA ALA A 824 -38.41 -0.15 18.20
C ALA A 824 -38.33 -1.39 19.10
N ALA A 825 -38.74 -2.55 18.61
CA ALA A 825 -38.61 -3.81 19.34
C ALA A 825 -37.16 -4.20 19.61
N LEU A 826 -36.26 -4.01 18.62
CA LEU A 826 -34.83 -4.31 18.76
C LEU A 826 -34.18 -3.43 19.85
N MET A 827 -34.44 -2.12 19.82
CA MET A 827 -33.95 -1.19 20.84
C MET A 827 -34.55 -1.50 22.21
N GLY A 828 -35.85 -1.80 22.27
CA GLY A 828 -36.58 -2.12 23.51
C GLY A 828 -36.05 -3.34 24.28
N ARG A 829 -35.48 -4.31 23.57
CA ARG A 829 -34.85 -5.50 24.19
C ARG A 829 -33.63 -5.15 25.04
N SER A 830 -32.94 -4.05 24.75
CA SER A 830 -31.78 -3.64 25.52
C SER A 830 -32.17 -2.77 26.72
N GLN A 831 -31.63 -3.14 27.89
CA GLN A 831 -31.72 -2.36 29.13
C GLN A 831 -30.48 -1.47 29.37
N ARG A 832 -29.49 -1.53 28.49
CA ARG A 832 -28.24 -0.75 28.60
C ARG A 832 -28.49 0.73 28.26
N PRO A 833 -27.55 1.63 28.63
CA PRO A 833 -27.41 2.92 27.96
C PRO A 833 -27.33 2.73 26.45
N ALA A 834 -28.08 3.51 25.69
CA ALA A 834 -28.11 3.35 24.25
C ALA A 834 -28.29 4.65 23.46
N ILE A 835 -27.78 4.66 22.24
CA ILE A 835 -27.89 5.75 21.26
C ILE A 835 -28.35 5.15 19.92
N LEU A 836 -29.36 5.75 19.30
CA LEU A 836 -29.71 5.52 17.89
C LEU A 836 -29.16 6.67 17.06
N LEU A 837 -28.49 6.33 15.95
CA LEU A 837 -27.91 7.21 14.95
C LEU A 837 -28.56 6.84 13.61
N ALA A 838 -29.58 7.59 13.17
CA ALA A 838 -30.44 7.10 12.10
C ALA A 838 -30.86 8.14 11.07
N TYR A 839 -31.22 7.65 9.89
CA TYR A 839 -31.97 8.35 8.85
C TYR A 839 -33.39 7.77 8.81
N LEU A 840 -34.42 8.56 9.17
CA LEU A 840 -35.78 8.05 9.46
C LEU A 840 -36.88 8.49 8.47
N VAL A 841 -36.64 9.52 7.65
CA VAL A 841 -37.63 10.05 6.68
C VAL A 841 -38.98 10.34 7.35
N THR A 842 -38.96 11.12 8.42
CA THR A 842 -40.17 11.46 9.18
C THR A 842 -40.02 12.84 9.79
N LYS A 843 -41.14 13.47 10.18
CA LYS A 843 -41.11 14.72 10.94
C LYS A 843 -41.26 14.40 12.43
N PRO A 844 -40.66 15.20 13.32
CA PRO A 844 -40.87 15.03 14.76
C PRO A 844 -42.37 15.00 15.10
N LEU A 845 -42.72 14.14 16.06
CA LEU A 845 -44.09 13.98 16.59
C LEU A 845 -45.13 13.40 15.60
N MET A 846 -44.75 13.06 14.37
CA MET A 846 -45.69 12.60 13.34
C MET A 846 -45.42 11.16 12.86
N GLY A 847 -46.49 10.40 12.63
CA GLY A 847 -46.42 9.06 12.03
C GLY A 847 -45.48 8.12 12.78
N ASN A 848 -44.56 7.50 12.04
CA ASN A 848 -43.61 6.49 12.54
C ASN A 848 -42.63 7.05 13.59
N TYR A 849 -42.46 8.37 13.71
CA TYR A 849 -41.72 8.98 14.82
C TYR A 849 -42.17 8.43 16.17
N ASN A 850 -43.49 8.31 16.37
CA ASN A 850 -44.09 7.84 17.62
C ASN A 850 -43.88 6.34 17.86
N THR A 851 -43.38 5.59 16.87
CA THR A 851 -42.92 4.21 17.03
C THR A 851 -41.49 4.18 17.54
N TYR A 852 -40.60 5.01 16.97
CA TYR A 852 -39.20 5.11 17.40
C TYR A 852 -39.02 5.75 18.77
N VAL A 853 -39.86 6.74 19.11
CA VAL A 853 -39.92 7.41 20.41
C VAL A 853 -41.18 6.93 21.12
N SER A 854 -41.04 5.79 21.79
CA SER A 854 -42.17 5.06 22.38
C SER A 854 -41.75 4.32 23.66
N GLU A 855 -42.72 3.91 24.46
CA GLU A 855 -42.47 2.99 25.59
C GLU A 855 -41.83 1.68 25.13
N THR A 856 -42.23 1.16 23.96
CA THR A 856 -41.69 -0.07 23.36
C THR A 856 -40.19 0.03 23.12
N SER A 857 -39.72 1.14 22.54
CA SER A 857 -38.28 1.36 22.31
C SER A 857 -37.52 1.77 23.58
N GLY A 858 -38.21 2.49 24.48
CA GLY A 858 -37.63 3.19 25.61
C GLY A 858 -36.73 4.38 25.22
N MET A 859 -36.69 4.76 23.94
CA MET A 859 -35.81 5.82 23.43
C MET A 859 -36.47 7.18 23.57
N ARG A 860 -35.65 8.22 23.73
CA ARG A 860 -36.05 9.63 23.75
C ARG A 860 -35.35 10.36 22.63
N ASP A 861 -36.02 11.35 22.05
CA ASP A 861 -35.40 12.23 21.10
C ASP A 861 -34.36 13.14 21.76
N ILE A 862 -33.25 13.37 21.05
CA ILE A 862 -32.26 14.35 21.46
C ILE A 862 -32.85 15.75 21.53
N ASP A 863 -33.77 16.11 20.64
CA ASP A 863 -34.46 17.41 20.65
C ASP A 863 -35.79 17.41 19.86
N GLU A 864 -36.90 17.05 20.51
CA GLU A 864 -38.23 17.02 19.89
C GLU A 864 -38.74 18.39 19.38
N THR A 865 -38.08 19.50 19.74
CA THR A 865 -38.48 20.85 19.33
C THR A 865 -37.87 21.31 18.00
N ASP A 866 -36.84 20.63 17.49
CA ASP A 866 -36.27 20.91 16.16
C ASP A 866 -37.19 20.38 15.05
N TRP A 867 -38.22 21.17 14.75
CA TRP A 867 -39.32 20.87 13.82
C TRP A 867 -38.89 20.73 12.36
N ASP A 868 -37.70 21.21 12.01
CA ASP A 868 -37.17 21.22 10.65
C ASP A 868 -36.26 20.01 10.37
N ARG A 869 -36.26 19.01 11.26
CA ARG A 869 -35.65 17.70 10.99
C ARG A 869 -36.57 16.84 10.12
N TRP A 870 -35.94 16.14 9.18
CA TRP A 870 -36.60 15.23 8.25
C TRP A 870 -35.84 13.92 8.09
N CYS A 871 -34.55 14.04 7.76
CA CYS A 871 -33.69 12.90 7.45
C CYS A 871 -33.09 12.30 8.70
N GLN A 872 -32.15 13.01 9.34
CA GLN A 872 -31.30 12.44 10.38
C GLN A 872 -31.88 12.62 11.78
N TYR A 873 -31.59 11.68 12.67
CA TYR A 873 -32.06 11.65 14.05
C TYR A 873 -31.03 11.03 14.97
N ILE A 874 -30.94 11.60 16.19
CA ILE A 874 -30.27 10.96 17.31
C ILE A 874 -31.30 10.71 18.40
N LEU A 875 -31.50 9.45 18.77
CA LEU A 875 -32.30 9.08 19.95
C LEU A 875 -31.39 8.49 21.02
N TYR A 876 -31.80 8.55 22.28
CA TYR A 876 -31.00 8.00 23.38
C TYR A 876 -31.86 7.51 24.53
N LYS A 877 -31.29 6.61 25.35
CA LYS A 877 -31.86 6.22 26.65
C LYS A 877 -30.77 5.88 27.66
N ASN A 878 -31.12 6.01 28.95
CA ASN A 878 -30.24 5.72 30.08
C ASN A 878 -28.87 6.45 30.02
N LEU A 879 -28.82 7.59 29.32
CA LEU A 879 -27.70 8.53 29.22
C LEU A 879 -28.19 9.94 29.55
N ARG A 880 -27.30 10.84 29.96
CA ARG A 880 -27.63 12.26 30.17
C ARG A 880 -27.20 13.08 28.96
N ARG A 881 -28.16 13.69 28.24
CA ARG A 881 -27.89 14.68 27.20
C ARG A 881 -27.18 15.90 27.80
N VAL A 882 -26.09 16.32 27.16
CA VAL A 882 -25.33 17.53 27.50
C VAL A 882 -25.52 18.60 26.43
N GLY A 883 -25.55 18.21 25.16
CA GLY A 883 -25.74 19.15 24.05
C GLY A 883 -26.21 18.47 22.78
N TYR A 884 -26.72 19.28 21.86
CA TYR A 884 -27.19 18.91 20.54
C TYR A 884 -26.80 20.00 19.54
N ALA A 885 -26.39 19.60 18.34
CA ALA A 885 -26.18 20.50 17.21
C ALA A 885 -26.61 19.84 15.89
N ARG A 886 -27.26 20.64 15.04
CA ARG A 886 -27.48 20.35 13.61
C ARG A 886 -26.53 21.24 12.81
N VAL A 887 -25.59 20.63 12.13
CA VAL A 887 -24.46 21.32 11.47
C VAL A 887 -24.67 21.29 9.97
N SER A 888 -24.48 22.45 9.32
CA SER A 888 -24.65 22.56 7.87
C SER A 888 -23.73 21.60 7.12
N ARG A 889 -24.28 20.96 6.08
CA ARG A 889 -23.60 20.07 5.14
C ARG A 889 -22.62 20.75 4.18
N GLY A 890 -22.68 22.08 4.09
CA GLY A 890 -21.94 22.85 3.10
C GLY A 890 -22.24 22.35 1.68
N THR A 891 -21.18 21.98 0.95
CA THR A 891 -21.28 21.39 -0.39
C THR A 891 -20.89 19.92 -0.44
N ILE A 892 -20.74 19.25 0.71
CA ILE A 892 -20.26 17.86 0.79
C ILE A 892 -21.38 16.88 0.44
N THR A 893 -22.57 17.07 1.01
CA THR A 893 -23.73 16.20 0.80
C THR A 893 -25.02 17.03 0.78
N ASP A 894 -26.15 16.35 0.64
CA ASP A 894 -27.51 16.88 0.68
C ASP A 894 -28.17 16.81 2.08
N THR A 895 -27.52 16.19 3.08
CA THR A 895 -28.02 16.08 4.46
C THR A 895 -27.10 16.71 5.51
N GLU A 896 -27.69 17.42 6.50
CA GLU A 896 -26.97 18.03 7.63
C GLU A 896 -26.36 16.98 8.57
N ILE A 897 -25.24 17.28 9.21
CA ILE A 897 -24.67 16.42 10.24
C ILE A 897 -25.46 16.66 11.54
N GLN A 898 -25.88 15.60 12.22
CA GLN A 898 -26.39 15.72 13.59
C GLN A 898 -25.38 15.22 14.59
N VAL A 899 -25.22 15.99 15.67
CA VAL A 899 -24.25 15.71 16.73
C VAL A 899 -24.91 15.82 18.10
N GLY A 900 -24.73 14.78 18.92
CA GLY A 900 -25.19 14.71 20.30
C GLY A 900 -24.04 14.46 21.26
N LYS A 901 -24.04 15.15 22.40
CA LYS A 901 -23.05 14.95 23.46
C LYS A 901 -23.74 14.37 24.69
N PHE A 902 -23.21 13.27 25.22
CA PHE A 902 -23.80 12.55 26.35
C PHE A 902 -22.78 12.30 27.46
N LEU A 903 -23.26 12.31 28.72
CA LEU A 903 -22.49 11.94 29.89
C LEU A 903 -22.79 10.48 30.30
N VAL A 904 -21.74 9.69 30.48
CA VAL A 904 -21.82 8.26 30.85
C VAL A 904 -21.63 8.08 32.37
N GLY A 905 -22.46 7.24 33.01
CA GLY A 905 -22.28 6.81 34.40
C GLY A 905 -23.06 7.57 35.49
N ARG A 906 -23.90 8.57 35.15
CA ARG A 906 -24.90 9.14 36.08
C ARG A 906 -26.31 8.87 35.56
N LYS A 907 -27.06 8.00 36.23
CA LYS A 907 -28.52 7.87 35.99
C LYS A 907 -29.21 9.18 36.33
N ARG A 908 -30.16 9.62 35.50
CA ARG A 908 -31.06 10.72 35.85
C ARG A 908 -31.88 10.28 37.07
N VAL A 909 -31.75 10.98 38.18
CA VAL A 909 -32.73 10.91 39.27
C VAL A 909 -34.04 11.42 38.68
N GLY A 910 -35.10 10.61 38.74
CA GLY A 910 -36.41 10.96 38.16
C GLY A 910 -36.90 12.29 38.71
N GLY A 911 -37.12 13.26 37.83
CA GLY A 911 -37.81 14.50 38.15
C GLY A 911 -39.19 14.45 37.54
N GLY A 912 -40.20 14.30 38.40
CA GLY A 912 -41.50 14.92 38.15
C GLY A 912 -41.35 16.41 38.42
N ASP A 913 -42.12 17.20 37.67
CA ASP A 913 -42.19 18.64 37.82
C ASP A 913 -42.65 19.02 39.23
N GLY A 914 -42.00 20.03 39.81
CA GLY A 914 -42.34 20.57 41.12
C GLY A 914 -41.41 21.70 41.52
N GLU A 915 -41.86 22.93 41.31
CA GLU A 915 -41.41 24.10 42.06
C GLU A 915 -41.49 23.83 43.58
N GLY A 916 -40.55 24.38 44.36
CA GLY A 916 -40.77 24.60 45.79
C GLY A 916 -39.59 24.29 46.72
N ASP A 917 -38.88 25.37 47.05
CA ASP A 917 -38.53 25.80 48.42
C ASP A 917 -37.40 25.12 49.23
N GLY A 918 -36.43 25.97 49.63
CA GLY A 918 -36.22 26.32 51.04
C GLY A 918 -35.52 25.34 52.00
N GLY A 919 -34.25 25.66 52.30
CA GLY A 919 -33.60 25.36 53.61
C GLY A 919 -33.05 23.95 53.76
N GLY A 920 -31.84 23.72 54.25
CA GLY A 920 -30.79 24.57 54.78
C GLY A 920 -29.67 23.63 55.21
N ASP A 921 -28.43 24.09 55.19
CA ASP A 921 -27.43 23.60 56.13
C ASP A 921 -26.42 24.71 56.33
N GLY A 922 -26.46 25.25 57.54
CA GLY A 922 -25.49 26.20 58.04
C GLY A 922 -24.27 25.48 58.59
N ASN A 923 -23.14 26.10 58.29
CA ASN A 923 -22.11 26.49 59.26
C ASN A 923 -20.91 25.54 59.48
N GLY A 924 -19.75 26.20 59.56
CA GLY A 924 -18.40 25.66 59.71
C GLY A 924 -17.49 26.20 58.60
N GLY A 925 -17.16 27.50 58.56
CA GLY A 925 -16.04 28.06 59.34
C GLY A 925 -14.74 27.45 58.82
N GLY A 926 -13.99 28.04 57.89
CA GLY A 926 -13.41 29.37 57.90
C GLY A 926 -11.91 29.18 57.62
N ASP A 927 -11.38 29.79 56.57
CA ASP A 927 -10.21 30.66 56.72
C ASP A 927 -9.96 31.49 55.45
N ASN A 928 -9.69 32.77 55.69
CA ASN A 928 -9.36 33.77 54.71
C ASN A 928 -7.87 33.68 54.35
N GLY A 929 -7.56 33.68 53.06
CA GLY A 929 -6.21 33.91 52.56
C GLY A 929 -6.28 34.58 51.19
N GLY A 930 -6.37 35.91 51.20
CA GLY A 930 -6.42 36.73 49.99
C GLY A 930 -5.12 36.65 49.18
N GLY A 931 -5.27 36.78 47.86
CA GLY A 931 -4.16 36.84 46.91
C GLY A 931 -4.66 37.17 45.52
N SER A 932 -4.97 38.45 45.31
CA SER A 932 -5.23 39.06 44.01
C SER A 932 -3.94 39.24 43.19
N GLY A 933 -4.02 38.95 41.89
CA GLY A 933 -3.04 39.30 40.86
C GLY A 933 -2.96 38.17 39.82
N GLY A 934 -3.22 38.32 38.53
CA GLY A 934 -3.26 39.47 37.65
C GLY A 934 -2.52 39.04 36.36
N GLY A 935 -3.22 38.98 35.23
CA GLY A 935 -2.69 38.95 33.85
C GLY A 935 -1.67 37.87 33.47
N TRP A 936 -2.05 36.93 32.62
CA TRP A 936 -1.86 36.89 31.15
C TRP A 936 -2.42 35.58 30.61
#